data_AF-A0A2E7QCD4-F1
#
_entry.id   AF-A0A2E7QCD4-F1
#
_cell.length_a   1.000
_cell.length_b   1.000
_cell.length_c   1.000
_cell.angle_alpha   90.00
_cell.angle_beta   90.00
_cell.angle_gamma   90.00
#
_symmetry.space_group_name_H-M   'P 1'
#
loop_
_entity.id
_entity.type
_entity.pdbx_description
1 polymer ?
#
loop_
_entity_poly.entity_id
_entity_poly.type
_entity_poly.pdbx_seq_one_letter_code
_entity_poly.pdbx_strand_id
1 'polypeptide(L)'
;MKNNNLLNGNVAFDWIVGGIRDIPQFFAKPLYVIKDYKPYDLKPDIIAGLNVAVVLTPQAIAYALIAGLPPYMGLYAAVIASIVGSMWGSSYHLQTGPTNAVSLLMFYSLLSVADAGSSEFILAAGLMAVMVGVIQIVIGVAHMGVLVNFVSDSVITGFTAGAGVLIAVSQLPHLLGTPVEHVPGVYHILVQIGERSADIHPPSVILGFVTLGVMIGVATIKPGMPITFIGMVVSALVVVVFSLQDQNVVVLGELPRQLPPIANIPIFDLELVGKLSTGALAVSAIGLVEAISISRSVAADSGQRIDSNQEFVGQGLANIFAGLLSGYTCSGSFTRTVVNYSSGGRTPMSGVYAGIWVLVAIIVFGPFASYLPRAGLACVLMVTAWRMVNRVEIGRIVRSSNGDTIIMIATFMATLFLPLEFAVLAGMLVSFAQYLVQSATPRVWPVVPDDNFRYFLPEADRSVCPQLGMIAIEGSLYFGAVHHVENAIRRNSEQHPDQYLLLLRLHLVDKCDVSGIHMLEAVVRRYRDQNGDVYVVGARPQVVEMMEASGFIEYIGRGNLLPRENAVSHLFHHVLDGRICQYHCNVRVFAECQPIIKSSDIGGDEAGVHGKEYDVDYCTAEDLHTAINTETEKAIVFDVREKSEYGHLHIPGSNCLPITYLMKGIEELAKGSDVYLVCRSGRRSLRAAHMMRTLGYQNVKVLGGGLLGWEAAGYKIIFESENAD
;
A
#
# COMPACT_ATOMS: atom_id res chain seq x y z
N MET A 1 18.15 -25.08 -15.61
CA MET A 1 18.48 -24.02 -16.60
C MET A 1 17.32 -23.84 -17.56
N LYS A 2 16.37 -22.94 -17.24
CA LYS A 2 15.35 -22.35 -18.14
C LYS A 2 14.47 -21.44 -17.26
N ASN A 3 14.91 -20.20 -17.04
CA ASN A 3 14.08 -19.05 -16.64
C ASN A 3 14.95 -17.78 -16.52
N ASN A 4 15.63 -17.39 -17.60
CA ASN A 4 16.39 -16.13 -17.67
C ASN A 4 15.80 -15.13 -18.68
N ASN A 5 14.54 -15.26 -19.09
CA ASN A 5 13.91 -14.37 -20.08
C ASN A 5 12.93 -13.33 -19.51
N LEU A 6 12.96 -13.04 -18.19
CA LEU A 6 12.05 -12.06 -17.58
C LEU A 6 12.58 -10.62 -17.56
N LEU A 7 13.74 -10.34 -18.18
CA LEU A 7 14.39 -9.03 -18.05
C LEU A 7 14.22 -8.10 -19.26
N ASN A 8 13.43 -8.45 -20.28
CA ASN A 8 13.13 -7.58 -21.43
C ASN A 8 11.65 -7.59 -21.88
N GLY A 9 10.73 -8.04 -21.02
CA GLY A 9 9.30 -8.11 -21.34
C GLY A 9 8.59 -6.80 -21.01
N ASN A 10 7.90 -6.22 -21.99
CA ASN A 10 7.02 -5.08 -21.78
C ASN A 10 5.91 -5.53 -20.81
N VAL A 11 6.01 -5.19 -19.53
CA VAL A 11 5.20 -5.76 -18.43
C VAL A 11 3.70 -5.69 -18.73
N ALA A 12 3.26 -4.61 -19.39
CA ALA A 12 1.89 -4.43 -19.84
C ALA A 12 1.48 -5.46 -20.92
N PHE A 13 2.38 -5.80 -21.84
CA PHE A 13 2.13 -6.81 -22.86
C PHE A 13 2.03 -8.22 -22.26
N ASP A 14 2.97 -8.60 -21.38
CA ASP A 14 2.94 -9.89 -20.71
C ASP A 14 1.71 -10.05 -19.81
N TRP A 15 1.25 -8.95 -19.20
CA TRP A 15 0.02 -8.90 -18.40
C TRP A 15 -1.24 -9.13 -19.25
N ILE A 16 -1.39 -8.47 -20.41
CA ILE A 16 -2.53 -8.68 -21.32
C ILE A 16 -2.52 -10.09 -21.91
N VAL A 17 -1.35 -10.58 -22.34
CA VAL A 17 -1.22 -11.93 -22.92
C VAL A 17 -1.50 -13.01 -21.88
N GLY A 18 -1.10 -12.79 -20.62
CA GLY A 18 -1.47 -13.63 -19.47
C GLY A 18 -2.99 -13.76 -19.32
N GLY A 19 -3.70 -12.62 -19.36
CA GLY A 19 -5.18 -12.53 -19.38
C GLY A 19 -5.84 -13.46 -20.37
N ILE A 20 -5.43 -13.35 -21.63
CA ILE A 20 -6.01 -14.11 -22.73
C ILE A 20 -5.73 -15.62 -22.55
N ARG A 21 -4.53 -15.97 -22.07
CA ARG A 21 -4.14 -17.38 -21.88
C ARG A 21 -4.98 -18.08 -20.81
N ASP A 22 -5.40 -17.35 -19.79
CA ASP A 22 -6.11 -17.93 -18.63
C ASP A 22 -7.64 -18.03 -18.85
N ILE A 23 -8.18 -17.47 -19.96
CA ILE A 23 -9.61 -17.54 -20.33
C ILE A 23 -10.19 -18.96 -20.18
N PRO A 24 -9.60 -20.03 -20.74
CA PRO A 24 -10.18 -21.37 -20.60
C PRO A 24 -10.31 -21.84 -19.15
N GLN A 25 -9.43 -21.37 -18.25
CA GLN A 25 -9.47 -21.73 -16.84
C GLN A 25 -10.65 -21.08 -16.13
N PHE A 26 -10.92 -19.79 -16.43
CA PHE A 26 -12.04 -19.07 -15.83
C PHE A 26 -13.39 -19.74 -16.12
N PHE A 27 -13.60 -20.20 -17.36
CA PHE A 27 -14.85 -20.84 -17.77
C PHE A 27 -14.95 -22.32 -17.37
N ALA A 28 -13.81 -22.98 -17.10
CA ALA A 28 -13.78 -24.38 -16.67
C ALA A 28 -14.10 -24.57 -15.17
N LYS A 29 -14.23 -23.50 -14.38
CA LYS A 29 -14.47 -23.53 -12.94
C LYS A 29 -15.58 -24.51 -12.49
N PRO A 30 -16.77 -24.58 -13.13
CA PRO A 30 -17.82 -25.51 -12.72
C PRO A 30 -17.42 -26.98 -12.78
N LEU A 31 -16.55 -27.36 -13.74
CA LEU A 31 -16.07 -28.73 -13.86
C LEU A 31 -15.25 -29.14 -12.63
N TYR A 32 -14.43 -28.24 -12.11
CA TYR A 32 -13.68 -28.46 -10.87
C TYR A 32 -14.60 -28.50 -9.66
N VAL A 33 -15.57 -27.58 -9.56
CA VAL A 33 -16.56 -27.56 -8.46
C VAL A 33 -17.31 -28.89 -8.38
N ILE A 34 -17.79 -29.41 -9.50
CA ILE A 34 -18.54 -30.69 -9.54
C ILE A 34 -17.61 -31.88 -9.26
N LYS A 35 -16.40 -31.89 -9.83
CA LYS A 35 -15.44 -32.99 -9.67
C LYS A 35 -14.92 -33.12 -8.24
N ASP A 36 -14.66 -32.00 -7.59
CA ASP A 36 -14.08 -31.96 -6.24
C ASP A 36 -15.16 -32.05 -5.14
N TYR A 37 -16.45 -32.08 -5.51
CA TYR A 37 -17.56 -32.15 -4.57
C TYR A 37 -17.69 -33.52 -3.92
N LYS A 38 -17.58 -33.56 -2.59
CA LYS A 38 -17.56 -34.81 -1.82
C LYS A 38 -18.90 -35.07 -1.12
N PRO A 39 -19.31 -36.34 -0.95
CA PRO A 39 -20.59 -36.68 -0.32
C PRO A 39 -20.78 -36.12 1.09
N TYR A 40 -19.70 -35.92 1.85
CA TYR A 40 -19.78 -35.38 3.21
C TYR A 40 -20.09 -33.86 3.25
N ASP A 41 -19.94 -33.14 2.13
CA ASP A 41 -20.27 -31.72 2.01
C ASP A 41 -21.73 -31.47 1.60
N LEU A 42 -22.45 -32.53 1.18
CA LEU A 42 -23.84 -32.48 0.75
C LEU A 42 -24.78 -31.87 1.80
N LYS A 43 -24.79 -32.47 3.00
CA LYS A 43 -25.70 -32.06 4.06
C LYS A 43 -25.41 -30.63 4.57
N PRO A 44 -24.16 -30.25 4.88
CA PRO A 44 -23.85 -28.88 5.27
C PRO A 44 -24.27 -27.84 4.22
N ASP A 45 -23.97 -28.08 2.94
CA ASP A 45 -24.25 -27.09 1.88
C ASP A 45 -25.74 -26.95 1.58
N ILE A 46 -26.52 -28.04 1.61
CA ILE A 46 -27.98 -27.98 1.44
C ILE A 46 -28.62 -27.17 2.58
N ILE A 47 -28.19 -27.40 3.82
CA ILE A 47 -28.73 -26.70 5.00
C ILE A 47 -28.33 -25.22 4.97
N ALA A 48 -27.08 -24.93 4.64
CA ALA A 48 -26.60 -23.56 4.49
C ALA A 48 -27.36 -22.82 3.38
N GLY A 49 -27.53 -23.45 2.22
CA GLY A 49 -28.33 -22.92 1.11
C GLY A 49 -29.78 -22.63 1.50
N LEU A 50 -30.42 -23.52 2.27
CA LEU A 50 -31.78 -23.30 2.78
C LEU A 50 -31.85 -22.07 3.69
N ASN A 51 -30.92 -21.94 4.64
CA ASN A 51 -30.87 -20.79 5.54
C ASN A 51 -30.63 -19.48 4.78
N VAL A 52 -29.80 -19.51 3.74
CA VAL A 52 -29.60 -18.36 2.85
C VAL A 52 -30.88 -18.03 2.09
N ALA A 53 -31.58 -19.02 1.53
CA ALA A 53 -32.80 -18.80 0.75
C ALA A 53 -33.91 -18.12 1.55
N VAL A 54 -34.05 -18.45 2.84
CA VAL A 54 -35.00 -17.80 3.77
C VAL A 54 -34.76 -16.28 3.86
N VAL A 55 -33.50 -15.86 3.83
CA VAL A 55 -33.11 -14.45 3.90
C VAL A 55 -33.14 -13.80 2.51
N LEU A 56 -32.67 -14.52 1.49
CA LEU A 56 -32.54 -14.05 0.11
C LEU A 56 -33.90 -13.71 -0.51
N THR A 57 -34.92 -14.54 -0.29
CA THR A 57 -36.25 -14.36 -0.88
C THR A 57 -36.88 -13.00 -0.53
N PRO A 58 -37.05 -12.63 0.77
CA PRO A 58 -37.52 -11.30 1.17
C PRO A 58 -36.70 -10.15 0.60
N GLN A 59 -35.38 -10.27 0.68
CA GLN A 59 -34.46 -9.22 0.30
C GLN A 59 -34.52 -8.95 -1.21
N ALA A 60 -34.61 -10.01 -2.01
CA ALA A 60 -34.73 -9.90 -3.46
C ALA A 60 -35.97 -9.11 -3.88
N ILE A 61 -37.11 -9.32 -3.20
CA ILE A 61 -38.35 -8.56 -3.44
C ILE A 61 -38.19 -7.10 -3.04
N ALA A 62 -37.68 -6.86 -1.83
CA ALA A 62 -37.49 -5.51 -1.32
C ALA A 62 -36.54 -4.69 -2.20
N TYR A 63 -35.43 -5.29 -2.63
CA TYR A 63 -34.45 -4.63 -3.48
C TYR A 63 -34.94 -4.41 -4.91
N ALA A 64 -35.76 -5.30 -5.48
CA ALA A 64 -36.42 -5.04 -6.75
C ALA A 64 -37.36 -3.82 -6.66
N LEU A 65 -38.13 -3.71 -5.57
CA LEU A 65 -39.00 -2.54 -5.36
C LEU A 65 -38.20 -1.24 -5.20
N ILE A 66 -37.05 -1.29 -4.51
CA ILE A 66 -36.11 -0.14 -4.43
C ILE A 66 -35.54 0.19 -5.82
N ALA A 67 -35.29 -0.81 -6.66
CA ALA A 67 -34.85 -0.61 -8.03
C ALA A 67 -35.93 -0.03 -8.96
N GLY A 68 -37.16 0.21 -8.47
CA GLY A 68 -38.30 0.59 -9.31
C GLY A 68 -38.80 -0.54 -10.21
N LEU A 69 -38.50 -1.80 -9.86
CA LEU A 69 -38.76 -2.99 -10.67
C LEU A 69 -39.85 -3.87 -10.03
N PRO A 70 -40.53 -4.70 -10.84
CA PRO A 70 -41.46 -5.69 -10.32
C PRO A 70 -40.77 -6.70 -9.37
N PRO A 71 -41.45 -7.15 -8.30
CA PRO A 71 -40.92 -8.13 -7.33
C PRO A 71 -40.37 -9.42 -7.96
N TYR A 72 -41.01 -9.91 -9.03
CA TYR A 72 -40.60 -11.14 -9.70
C TYR A 72 -39.17 -11.04 -10.27
N MET A 73 -38.78 -9.84 -10.72
CA MET A 73 -37.49 -9.61 -11.35
C MET A 73 -36.35 -9.83 -10.36
N GLY A 74 -36.54 -9.42 -9.09
CA GLY A 74 -35.58 -9.70 -8.03
C GLY A 74 -35.49 -11.16 -7.66
N LEU A 75 -36.62 -11.86 -7.61
CA LEU A 75 -36.63 -13.31 -7.34
C LEU A 75 -35.92 -14.10 -8.45
N TYR A 76 -36.12 -13.74 -9.71
CA TYR A 76 -35.41 -14.36 -10.83
C TYR A 76 -33.92 -14.07 -10.77
N ALA A 77 -33.54 -12.81 -10.53
CA ALA A 77 -32.16 -12.42 -10.33
C ALA A 77 -31.50 -13.19 -9.17
N ALA A 78 -32.20 -13.38 -8.05
CA ALA A 78 -31.73 -14.15 -6.92
C ALA A 78 -31.45 -15.62 -7.26
N VAL A 79 -32.38 -16.31 -7.94
CA VAL A 79 -32.19 -17.71 -8.36
C VAL A 79 -30.96 -17.84 -9.26
N ILE A 80 -30.92 -17.05 -10.34
CA ILE A 80 -29.92 -17.19 -11.39
C ILE A 80 -28.55 -16.76 -10.89
N ALA A 81 -28.45 -15.61 -10.24
CA ALA A 81 -27.17 -15.06 -9.84
C ALA A 81 -26.54 -15.86 -8.70
N SER A 82 -27.33 -16.44 -7.78
CA SER A 82 -26.79 -17.35 -6.75
C SER A 82 -26.20 -18.63 -7.36
N ILE A 83 -26.86 -19.23 -8.35
CA ILE A 83 -26.36 -20.44 -9.02
C ILE A 83 -25.11 -20.12 -9.84
N VAL A 84 -25.20 -19.16 -10.75
CA VAL A 84 -24.11 -18.84 -11.69
C VAL A 84 -22.91 -18.23 -10.96
N GLY A 85 -23.16 -17.29 -10.03
CA GLY A 85 -22.11 -16.67 -9.23
C GLY A 85 -21.32 -17.69 -8.41
N SER A 86 -21.99 -18.71 -7.87
CA SER A 86 -21.29 -19.77 -7.10
C SER A 86 -20.55 -20.76 -8.00
N MET A 87 -21.06 -21.06 -9.20
CA MET A 87 -20.43 -22.02 -10.12
C MET A 87 -19.17 -21.46 -10.79
N TRP A 88 -19.14 -20.16 -11.08
CA TRP A 88 -18.00 -19.49 -11.73
C TRP A 88 -17.20 -18.56 -10.81
N GLY A 89 -17.67 -18.27 -9.60
CA GLY A 89 -16.94 -17.47 -8.62
C GLY A 89 -15.71 -18.20 -8.06
N SER A 90 -14.82 -17.43 -7.43
CA SER A 90 -13.71 -17.98 -6.67
C SER A 90 -14.12 -18.36 -5.25
N SER A 91 -14.97 -17.55 -4.61
CA SER A 91 -15.39 -17.71 -3.22
C SER A 91 -16.27 -18.94 -3.02
N TYR A 92 -16.05 -19.69 -1.94
CA TYR A 92 -16.90 -20.81 -1.55
C TYR A 92 -18.15 -20.33 -0.82
N HIS A 93 -18.10 -19.12 -0.27
CA HIS A 93 -19.11 -18.64 0.66
C HIS A 93 -19.94 -17.47 0.10
N LEU A 94 -19.41 -16.71 -0.87
CA LEU A 94 -20.07 -15.53 -1.41
C LEU A 94 -21.44 -15.88 -2.01
N GLN A 95 -22.46 -15.14 -1.57
CA GLN A 95 -23.82 -15.30 -2.06
C GLN A 95 -24.21 -14.13 -2.96
N THR A 96 -24.19 -14.37 -4.27
CA THR A 96 -24.56 -13.39 -5.29
C THR A 96 -26.08 -13.30 -5.47
N GLY A 97 -26.59 -12.08 -5.62
CA GLY A 97 -27.99 -11.78 -5.90
C GLY A 97 -28.27 -10.28 -5.81
N PRO A 98 -29.54 -9.85 -5.81
CA PRO A 98 -29.91 -8.46 -5.58
C PRO A 98 -29.27 -7.89 -4.31
N THR A 99 -28.73 -6.67 -4.38
CA THR A 99 -28.22 -5.91 -3.23
C THR A 99 -28.80 -4.50 -3.22
N ASN A 100 -28.88 -3.88 -2.04
CA ASN A 100 -29.41 -2.54 -1.88
C ASN A 100 -28.64 -1.50 -2.73
N ALA A 101 -27.31 -1.51 -2.66
CA ALA A 101 -26.46 -0.53 -3.33
C ALA A 101 -26.62 -0.58 -4.86
N VAL A 102 -26.48 -1.78 -5.44
CA VAL A 102 -26.64 -1.99 -6.89
C VAL A 102 -28.06 -1.67 -7.36
N SER A 103 -29.08 -1.99 -6.57
CA SER A 103 -30.48 -1.70 -6.90
C SER A 103 -30.78 -0.21 -6.94
N LEU A 104 -30.30 0.54 -5.94
CA LEU A 104 -30.50 1.98 -5.86
C LEU A 104 -29.71 2.72 -6.95
N LEU A 105 -28.47 2.31 -7.20
CA LEU A 105 -27.64 2.90 -8.24
C LEU A 105 -28.17 2.62 -9.64
N MET A 106 -28.68 1.40 -9.88
CA MET A 106 -29.42 1.09 -11.10
C MET A 106 -30.61 2.03 -11.24
N PHE A 107 -31.46 2.14 -10.21
CA PHE A 107 -32.65 2.97 -10.26
C PHE A 107 -32.32 4.39 -10.73
N TYR A 108 -31.36 5.05 -10.06
CA TYR A 108 -30.94 6.40 -10.44
C TYR A 108 -30.33 6.49 -11.84
N SER A 109 -29.59 5.46 -12.27
CA SER A 109 -29.03 5.42 -13.62
C SER A 109 -30.14 5.31 -14.68
N LEU A 110 -31.16 4.48 -14.42
CA LEU A 110 -32.26 4.24 -15.35
C LEU A 110 -33.28 5.40 -15.43
N LEU A 111 -33.42 6.21 -14.37
CA LEU A 111 -34.31 7.38 -14.39
C LEU A 111 -33.95 8.42 -15.46
N SER A 112 -32.70 8.43 -15.93
CA SER A 112 -32.27 9.28 -17.05
C SER A 112 -32.73 8.78 -18.43
N VAL A 113 -33.27 7.55 -18.50
CA VAL A 113 -33.59 6.84 -19.73
C VAL A 113 -35.08 6.55 -19.85
N ALA A 114 -35.73 6.12 -18.77
CA ALA A 114 -37.15 5.77 -18.79
C ALA A 114 -37.82 6.04 -17.44
N ASP A 115 -39.15 6.21 -17.45
CA ASP A 115 -39.95 6.34 -16.24
C ASP A 115 -40.01 5.02 -15.47
N ALA A 116 -39.87 5.10 -14.14
CA ALA A 116 -39.87 3.93 -13.27
C ALA A 116 -41.16 3.09 -13.44
N GLY A 117 -41.00 1.76 -13.54
CA GLY A 117 -42.11 0.82 -13.74
C GLY A 117 -42.65 0.73 -15.17
N SER A 118 -42.18 1.54 -16.11
CA SER A 118 -42.51 1.39 -17.53
C SER A 118 -41.91 0.09 -18.12
N SER A 119 -42.46 -0.38 -19.24
CA SER A 119 -41.94 -1.54 -19.96
C SER A 119 -40.52 -1.32 -20.46
N GLU A 120 -40.21 -0.11 -20.91
CA GLU A 120 -38.87 0.31 -21.32
C GLU A 120 -37.88 0.28 -20.15
N PHE A 121 -38.29 0.75 -18.97
CA PHE A 121 -37.46 0.70 -17.75
C PHE A 121 -37.09 -0.72 -17.35
N ILE A 122 -38.05 -1.66 -17.42
CA ILE A 122 -37.82 -3.08 -17.11
C ILE A 122 -36.83 -3.70 -18.12
N LEU A 123 -36.98 -3.42 -19.42
CA LEU A 123 -36.06 -3.93 -20.44
C LEU A 123 -34.66 -3.31 -20.31
N ALA A 124 -34.57 -2.02 -20.01
CA ALA A 124 -33.32 -1.32 -19.78
C ALA A 124 -32.58 -1.86 -18.53
N ALA A 125 -33.29 -2.25 -17.48
CA ALA A 125 -32.69 -2.91 -16.31
C ALA A 125 -32.05 -4.26 -16.65
N GLY A 126 -32.71 -5.08 -17.46
CA GLY A 126 -32.16 -6.35 -17.96
C GLY A 126 -30.95 -6.13 -18.86
N LEU A 127 -31.00 -5.16 -19.77
CA LEU A 127 -29.87 -4.77 -20.62
C LEU A 127 -28.68 -4.26 -19.80
N MET A 128 -28.93 -3.40 -18.80
CA MET A 128 -27.91 -2.91 -17.89
C MET A 128 -27.21 -4.07 -17.15
N ALA A 129 -27.96 -5.09 -16.72
CA ALA A 129 -27.38 -6.28 -16.09
C ALA A 129 -26.41 -7.01 -17.03
N VAL A 130 -26.78 -7.18 -18.31
CA VAL A 130 -25.89 -7.76 -19.32
C VAL A 130 -24.64 -6.90 -19.55
N MET A 131 -24.80 -5.58 -19.68
CA MET A 131 -23.68 -4.64 -19.85
C MET A 131 -22.72 -4.68 -18.66
N VAL A 132 -23.25 -4.63 -17.43
CA VAL A 132 -22.47 -4.78 -16.21
C VAL A 132 -21.69 -6.09 -16.24
N GLY A 133 -22.36 -7.19 -16.60
CA GLY A 133 -21.70 -8.48 -16.62
C GLY A 133 -20.57 -8.59 -17.65
N VAL A 134 -20.74 -7.99 -18.84
CA VAL A 134 -19.67 -7.91 -19.86
C VAL A 134 -18.49 -7.09 -19.34
N ILE A 135 -18.74 -5.92 -18.73
CA ILE A 135 -17.68 -5.08 -18.17
C ILE A 135 -16.90 -5.83 -17.08
N GLN A 136 -17.59 -6.55 -16.20
CA GLN A 136 -16.96 -7.34 -15.13
C GLN A 136 -16.08 -8.47 -15.68
N ILE A 137 -16.52 -9.17 -16.73
CA ILE A 137 -15.70 -10.20 -17.40
C ILE A 137 -14.46 -9.55 -18.02
N VAL A 138 -14.60 -8.41 -18.69
CA VAL A 138 -13.46 -7.69 -19.30
C VAL A 138 -12.44 -7.30 -18.23
N ILE A 139 -12.88 -6.74 -17.09
CA ILE A 139 -12.00 -6.37 -15.97
C ILE A 139 -11.31 -7.62 -15.37
N GLY A 140 -12.03 -8.74 -15.23
CA GLY A 140 -11.49 -10.00 -14.73
C GLY A 140 -10.44 -10.62 -15.65
N VAL A 141 -10.73 -10.72 -16.95
CA VAL A 141 -9.80 -11.23 -17.97
C VAL A 141 -8.60 -10.31 -18.13
N ALA A 142 -8.76 -9.00 -17.92
CA ALA A 142 -7.67 -8.06 -17.89
C ALA A 142 -6.80 -8.18 -16.63
N HIS A 143 -7.02 -9.10 -15.68
CA HIS A 143 -6.25 -9.24 -14.44
C HIS A 143 -6.20 -7.97 -13.55
N MET A 144 -7.23 -7.12 -13.61
CA MET A 144 -7.30 -5.90 -12.80
C MET A 144 -7.63 -6.15 -11.31
N GLY A 145 -7.88 -7.41 -10.91
CA GLY A 145 -8.12 -7.80 -9.52
C GLY A 145 -6.92 -7.62 -8.58
N VAL A 146 -5.73 -7.35 -9.11
CA VAL A 146 -4.50 -7.05 -8.33
C VAL A 146 -4.68 -5.85 -7.42
N LEU A 147 -5.44 -4.83 -7.85
CA LEU A 147 -5.70 -3.62 -7.06
C LEU A 147 -6.40 -3.93 -5.73
N VAL A 148 -7.05 -5.08 -5.61
CA VAL A 148 -7.74 -5.48 -4.37
C VAL A 148 -6.82 -6.23 -3.40
N ASN A 149 -5.57 -6.53 -3.78
CA ASN A 149 -4.58 -7.13 -2.86
C ASN A 149 -4.12 -6.16 -1.76
N PHE A 150 -4.44 -4.87 -1.88
CA PHE A 150 -4.06 -3.84 -0.91
C PHE A 150 -5.07 -3.68 0.25
N VAL A 151 -6.07 -4.56 0.34
CA VAL A 151 -6.98 -4.62 1.49
C VAL A 151 -6.26 -5.35 2.64
N SER A 152 -5.86 -4.62 3.69
CA SER A 152 -5.23 -5.20 4.88
C SER A 152 -6.25 -5.85 5.83
N ASP A 153 -5.78 -6.73 6.71
CA ASP A 153 -6.62 -7.38 7.74
C ASP A 153 -7.27 -6.35 8.68
N SER A 154 -6.60 -5.21 8.89
CA SER A 154 -7.11 -4.05 9.62
C SER A 154 -8.36 -3.44 8.97
N VAL A 155 -8.35 -3.28 7.64
CA VAL A 155 -9.51 -2.82 6.86
C VAL A 155 -10.65 -3.83 6.97
N ILE A 156 -10.37 -5.12 6.78
CA ILE A 156 -11.38 -6.18 6.85
C ILE A 156 -12.04 -6.23 8.23
N THR A 157 -11.26 -6.17 9.30
CA THR A 157 -11.77 -6.23 10.68
C THR A 157 -12.60 -4.99 11.02
N GLY A 158 -12.14 -3.80 10.61
CA GLY A 158 -12.90 -2.57 10.79
C GLY A 158 -14.22 -2.57 10.03
N PHE A 159 -14.19 -3.00 8.75
CA PHE A 159 -15.35 -3.11 7.89
C PHE A 159 -16.36 -4.13 8.43
N THR A 160 -15.93 -5.32 8.83
CA THR A 160 -16.81 -6.38 9.35
C THR A 160 -17.53 -5.97 10.63
N ALA A 161 -16.80 -5.38 11.57
CA ALA A 161 -17.38 -4.85 12.79
C ALA A 161 -18.38 -3.72 12.51
N GLY A 162 -18.03 -2.79 11.61
CA GLY A 162 -18.90 -1.70 11.21
C GLY A 162 -20.17 -2.18 10.51
N ALA A 163 -20.04 -3.12 9.58
CA ALA A 163 -21.16 -3.71 8.85
C ALA A 163 -22.08 -4.52 9.77
N GLY A 164 -21.53 -5.23 10.76
CA GLY A 164 -22.33 -5.88 11.81
C GLY A 164 -23.18 -4.88 12.60
N VAL A 165 -22.60 -3.76 13.03
CA VAL A 165 -23.34 -2.70 13.72
C VAL A 165 -24.40 -2.06 12.81
N LEU A 166 -24.03 -1.72 11.57
CA LEU A 166 -24.94 -1.13 10.59
C LEU A 166 -26.13 -2.06 10.30
N ILE A 167 -25.88 -3.36 10.09
CA ILE A 167 -26.96 -4.34 9.91
C ILE A 167 -27.85 -4.33 11.14
N ALA A 168 -27.30 -4.46 12.36
CA ALA A 168 -28.10 -4.47 13.58
C ALA A 168 -29.01 -3.23 13.71
N VAL A 169 -28.49 -2.04 13.41
CA VAL A 169 -29.26 -0.79 13.44
C VAL A 169 -30.32 -0.75 12.33
N SER A 170 -29.98 -1.14 11.10
CA SER A 170 -30.91 -1.15 9.96
C SER A 170 -32.11 -2.08 10.15
N GLN A 171 -32.00 -3.08 11.04
CA GLN A 171 -33.10 -3.99 11.36
C GLN A 171 -34.02 -3.48 12.47
N LEU A 172 -33.62 -2.46 13.24
CA LEU A 172 -34.42 -1.93 14.35
C LEU A 172 -35.82 -1.45 13.91
N PRO A 173 -36.00 -0.70 12.80
CA PRO A 173 -37.34 -0.29 12.35
C PRO A 173 -38.27 -1.48 12.11
N HIS A 174 -37.75 -2.53 11.48
CA HIS A 174 -38.51 -3.74 11.15
C HIS A 174 -38.87 -4.57 12.40
N LEU A 175 -38.00 -4.57 13.41
CA LEU A 175 -38.27 -5.20 14.70
C LEU A 175 -39.31 -4.41 15.51
N LEU A 176 -39.20 -3.08 15.52
CA LEU A 176 -40.13 -2.18 16.21
C LEU A 176 -41.48 -2.04 15.49
N GLY A 177 -41.55 -2.43 14.21
CA GLY A 177 -42.74 -2.27 13.38
C GLY A 177 -43.02 -0.82 12.99
N THR A 178 -42.02 0.06 13.09
CA THR A 178 -42.17 1.47 12.74
C THR A 178 -41.96 1.68 11.23
N PRO A 179 -42.81 2.48 10.57
CA PRO A 179 -42.57 2.86 9.18
C PRO A 179 -41.43 3.88 9.15
N VAL A 180 -40.29 3.50 8.56
CA VAL A 180 -39.08 4.33 8.45
C VAL A 180 -38.72 4.42 6.97
N GLU A 181 -38.35 5.62 6.52
CA GLU A 181 -37.87 5.82 5.15
C GLU A 181 -36.49 5.20 4.99
N HIS A 182 -36.23 4.58 3.83
CA HIS A 182 -34.93 3.98 3.55
C HIS A 182 -33.90 5.07 3.23
N VAL A 183 -33.27 5.60 4.26
CA VAL A 183 -32.12 6.52 4.15
C VAL A 183 -30.85 5.80 4.62
N PRO A 184 -29.76 5.79 3.82
CA PRO A 184 -28.49 5.21 4.23
C PRO A 184 -27.91 5.88 5.49
N GLY A 185 -27.26 5.09 6.35
CA GLY A 185 -26.48 5.58 7.49
C GLY A 185 -27.15 5.40 8.86
N VAL A 186 -26.33 5.05 9.86
CA VAL A 186 -26.80 4.74 11.24
C VAL A 186 -27.49 5.95 11.88
N TYR A 187 -26.95 7.15 11.66
CA TYR A 187 -27.47 8.39 12.27
C TYR A 187 -28.93 8.67 11.88
N HIS A 188 -29.25 8.62 10.58
CA HIS A 188 -30.59 8.92 10.10
C HIS A 188 -31.62 7.92 10.63
N ILE A 189 -31.28 6.64 10.70
CA ILE A 189 -32.16 5.60 11.23
C ILE A 189 -32.46 5.84 12.72
N LEU A 190 -31.44 6.14 13.53
CA LEU A 190 -31.62 6.37 14.96
C LEU A 190 -32.45 7.64 15.25
N VAL A 191 -32.25 8.71 14.48
CA VAL A 191 -33.05 9.94 14.60
C VAL A 191 -34.51 9.67 14.25
N GLN A 192 -34.79 9.01 13.12
CA GLN A 192 -36.16 8.68 12.72
C GLN A 192 -36.87 7.76 13.71
N ILE A 193 -36.17 6.79 14.31
CA ILE A 193 -36.72 5.95 15.39
C ILE A 193 -37.05 6.79 16.62
N GLY A 194 -36.18 7.74 16.99
CA GLY A 194 -36.41 8.65 18.12
C GLY A 194 -37.64 9.52 17.93
N GLU A 195 -37.76 10.14 16.75
CA GLU A 195 -38.89 10.99 16.36
C GLU A 195 -40.21 10.21 16.29
N ARG A 196 -40.17 8.93 15.88
CA ARG A 196 -41.34 8.04 15.76
C ARG A 196 -41.45 7.02 16.88
N SER A 197 -40.90 7.31 18.05
CA SER A 197 -40.92 6.40 19.20
C SER A 197 -42.35 6.06 19.69
N ALA A 198 -43.33 6.92 19.41
CA ALA A 198 -44.75 6.65 19.69
C ALA A 198 -45.39 5.61 18.75
N ASP A 199 -44.81 5.38 17.56
CA ASP A 199 -45.35 4.48 16.52
C ASP A 199 -44.86 3.03 16.69
N ILE A 200 -44.18 2.71 17.79
CA ILE A 200 -43.68 1.35 18.06
C ILE A 200 -44.87 0.40 18.16
N HIS A 201 -44.82 -0.68 17.39
CA HIS A 201 -45.87 -1.68 17.30
C HIS A 201 -45.57 -2.89 18.21
N PRO A 202 -46.21 -3.02 19.40
CA PRO A 202 -45.85 -4.05 20.37
C PRO A 202 -45.97 -5.49 19.86
N PRO A 203 -47.00 -5.88 19.05
CA PRO A 203 -47.07 -7.23 18.50
C PRO A 203 -45.85 -7.59 17.64
N SER A 204 -45.32 -6.64 16.85
CA SER A 204 -44.10 -6.85 16.05
C SER A 204 -42.88 -7.09 16.94
N VAL A 205 -42.74 -6.31 18.00
CA VAL A 205 -41.64 -6.42 18.96
C VAL A 205 -41.68 -7.77 19.67
N ILE A 206 -42.85 -8.16 20.20
CA ILE A 206 -43.06 -9.44 20.87
C ILE A 206 -42.72 -10.59 19.93
N LEU A 207 -43.22 -10.55 18.68
CA LEU A 207 -42.95 -11.57 17.68
C LEU A 207 -41.44 -11.69 17.37
N GLY A 208 -40.73 -10.57 17.30
CA GLY A 208 -39.27 -10.56 17.19
C GLY A 208 -38.57 -11.24 18.37
N PHE A 209 -38.96 -10.93 19.60
CA PHE A 209 -38.40 -11.58 20.80
C PHE A 209 -38.77 -13.07 20.91
N VAL A 210 -39.97 -13.46 20.47
CA VAL A 210 -40.36 -14.88 20.37
C VAL A 210 -39.46 -15.60 19.36
N THR A 211 -39.24 -15.00 18.20
CA THR A 211 -38.33 -15.54 17.18
C THR A 211 -36.91 -15.71 17.77
N LEU A 212 -36.41 -14.71 18.50
CA LEU A 212 -35.11 -14.78 19.19
C LEU A 212 -35.07 -15.91 20.22
N GLY A 213 -36.10 -16.00 21.07
CA GLY A 213 -36.20 -17.03 22.10
C GLY A 213 -36.20 -18.44 21.51
N VAL A 214 -36.91 -18.65 20.41
CA VAL A 214 -36.90 -19.92 19.66
C VAL A 214 -35.51 -20.21 19.10
N MET A 215 -34.86 -19.24 18.46
CA MET A 215 -33.51 -19.43 17.92
C MET A 215 -32.50 -19.82 19.01
N ILE A 216 -32.52 -19.13 20.14
CA ILE A 216 -31.66 -19.42 21.30
C ILE A 216 -31.99 -20.80 21.87
N GLY A 217 -33.27 -21.12 22.06
CA GLY A 217 -33.71 -22.41 22.59
C GLY A 217 -33.31 -23.58 21.71
N VAL A 218 -33.45 -23.45 20.38
CA VAL A 218 -33.00 -24.50 19.45
C VAL A 218 -31.48 -24.63 19.47
N ALA A 219 -30.75 -23.49 19.51
CA ALA A 219 -29.29 -23.49 19.56
C ALA A 219 -28.74 -24.18 20.82
N THR A 220 -29.42 -24.06 21.96
CA THR A 220 -29.01 -24.68 23.23
C THR A 220 -29.38 -26.15 23.31
N ILE A 221 -30.56 -26.55 22.81
CA ILE A 221 -31.03 -27.95 22.88
C ILE A 221 -30.27 -28.84 21.90
N LYS A 222 -30.08 -28.39 20.65
CA LYS A 222 -29.44 -29.20 19.61
C LYS A 222 -28.54 -28.34 18.71
N PRO A 223 -27.27 -28.17 19.10
CA PRO A 223 -26.27 -27.48 18.29
C PRO A 223 -26.18 -28.12 16.89
N GLY A 224 -26.32 -27.32 15.83
CA GLY A 224 -26.24 -27.77 14.44
C GLY A 224 -27.59 -27.93 13.71
N MET A 225 -28.72 -27.61 14.35
CA MET A 225 -30.00 -27.44 13.64
C MET A 225 -30.07 -26.09 12.90
N PRO A 226 -30.89 -25.97 11.84
CA PRO A 226 -31.08 -24.71 11.11
C PRO A 226 -31.91 -23.72 11.93
N ILE A 227 -31.25 -23.09 12.92
CA ILE A 227 -31.88 -22.20 13.90
C ILE A 227 -32.66 -21.06 13.26
N THR A 228 -32.17 -20.50 12.15
CA THR A 228 -32.79 -19.38 11.44
C THR A 228 -34.07 -19.80 10.71
N PHE A 229 -34.04 -20.93 10.00
CA PHE A 229 -35.21 -21.51 9.36
C PHE A 229 -36.31 -21.84 10.38
N ILE A 230 -35.94 -22.49 11.49
CA ILE A 230 -36.92 -22.87 12.53
C ILE A 230 -37.51 -21.63 13.20
N GLY A 231 -36.68 -20.64 13.53
CA GLY A 231 -37.16 -19.35 14.03
C GLY A 231 -38.18 -18.73 13.08
N MET A 232 -37.90 -18.72 11.78
CA MET A 232 -38.80 -18.19 10.76
C MET A 232 -40.12 -18.95 10.64
N VAL A 233 -40.06 -20.29 10.60
CA VAL A 233 -41.26 -21.14 10.51
C VAL A 233 -42.14 -20.94 11.74
N VAL A 234 -41.55 -20.89 12.94
CA VAL A 234 -42.31 -20.64 14.17
C VAL A 234 -42.89 -19.22 14.17
N SER A 235 -42.14 -18.22 13.70
CA SER A 235 -42.63 -16.84 13.56
C SER A 235 -43.85 -16.76 12.63
N ALA A 236 -43.78 -17.41 11.46
CA ALA A 236 -44.91 -17.50 10.52
C ALA A 236 -46.11 -18.24 11.12
N LEU A 237 -45.86 -19.34 11.85
CA LEU A 237 -46.93 -20.08 12.54
C LEU A 237 -47.63 -19.22 13.59
N VAL A 238 -46.88 -18.42 14.36
CA VAL A 238 -47.44 -17.48 15.33
C VAL A 238 -48.29 -16.41 14.65
N VAL A 239 -47.85 -15.88 13.50
CA VAL A 239 -48.66 -14.93 12.70
C VAL A 239 -50.00 -15.54 12.30
N VAL A 240 -50.00 -16.80 11.85
CA VAL A 240 -51.22 -17.51 11.44
C VAL A 240 -52.13 -17.82 12.63
N VAL A 241 -51.58 -18.39 13.70
CA VAL A 241 -52.37 -18.86 14.86
C VAL A 241 -53.04 -17.72 15.62
N PHE A 242 -52.38 -16.57 15.72
CA PHE A 242 -52.90 -15.39 16.42
C PHE A 242 -53.51 -14.34 15.49
N SER A 243 -53.66 -14.65 14.20
CA SER A 243 -54.13 -13.71 13.17
C SER A 243 -53.45 -12.35 13.24
N LEU A 244 -52.12 -12.33 13.41
CA LEU A 244 -51.37 -11.08 13.63
C LEU A 244 -51.40 -10.14 12.42
N GLN A 245 -51.76 -10.64 11.24
CA GLN A 245 -52.04 -9.81 10.07
C GLN A 245 -53.20 -8.83 10.33
N ASP A 246 -54.26 -9.26 11.02
CA ASP A 246 -55.39 -8.41 11.39
C ASP A 246 -55.00 -7.36 12.43
N GLN A 247 -53.88 -7.59 13.14
CA GLN A 247 -53.27 -6.66 14.08
C GLN A 247 -52.19 -5.79 13.41
N ASN A 248 -52.20 -5.64 12.08
CA ASN A 248 -51.26 -4.81 11.31
C ASN A 248 -49.77 -5.23 11.39
N VAL A 249 -49.47 -6.50 11.70
CA VAL A 249 -48.09 -7.00 11.55
C VAL A 249 -47.74 -7.08 10.06
N VAL A 250 -46.67 -6.38 9.69
CA VAL A 250 -46.23 -6.28 8.29
C VAL A 250 -45.60 -7.60 7.81
N VAL A 251 -46.14 -8.13 6.72
CA VAL A 251 -45.73 -9.37 6.06
C VAL A 251 -45.19 -9.11 4.64
N LEU A 252 -44.66 -10.15 3.99
CA LEU A 252 -44.02 -10.06 2.67
C LEU A 252 -44.99 -9.96 1.47
N GLY A 253 -46.18 -10.56 1.57
CA GLY A 253 -47.18 -10.60 0.48
C GLY A 253 -47.06 -11.83 -0.44
N GLU A 254 -47.93 -11.94 -1.45
CA GLU A 254 -47.94 -13.06 -2.40
C GLU A 254 -46.79 -12.99 -3.40
N LEU A 255 -46.23 -14.16 -3.76
CA LEU A 255 -45.14 -14.27 -4.74
C LEU A 255 -45.63 -14.81 -6.10
N PRO A 256 -44.99 -14.40 -7.21
CA PRO A 256 -45.23 -14.98 -8.53
C PRO A 256 -44.94 -16.49 -8.54
N ARG A 257 -45.66 -17.24 -9.39
CA ARG A 257 -45.56 -18.73 -9.50
C ARG A 257 -44.97 -19.23 -10.82
N GLN A 258 -44.16 -18.42 -11.50
CA GLN A 258 -43.63 -18.73 -12.83
C GLN A 258 -42.13 -18.94 -12.78
N LEU A 259 -41.62 -19.78 -13.69
CA LEU A 259 -40.18 -19.92 -13.93
C LEU A 259 -39.65 -18.66 -14.63
N PRO A 260 -38.36 -18.30 -14.42
CA PRO A 260 -37.74 -17.17 -15.11
C PRO A 260 -37.84 -17.35 -16.64
N PRO A 261 -38.60 -16.49 -17.36
CA PRO A 261 -38.65 -16.55 -18.82
C PRO A 261 -37.38 -15.97 -19.43
N ILE A 262 -37.12 -16.27 -20.71
CA ILE A 262 -36.07 -15.60 -21.47
C ILE A 262 -36.55 -14.17 -21.76
N ALA A 263 -35.74 -13.18 -21.39
CA ALA A 263 -36.05 -11.77 -21.62
C ALA A 263 -35.81 -11.38 -23.08
N ASN A 264 -36.75 -10.62 -23.67
CA ASN A 264 -36.56 -10.01 -24.98
C ASN A 264 -35.85 -8.65 -24.84
N ILE A 265 -34.59 -8.67 -24.41
CA ILE A 265 -33.80 -7.46 -24.17
C ILE A 265 -33.21 -6.88 -25.49
N PRO A 266 -33.23 -5.55 -25.68
CA PRO A 266 -32.77 -4.89 -26.90
C PRO A 266 -31.23 -4.77 -26.96
N ILE A 267 -30.50 -5.90 -26.99
CA ILE A 267 -29.02 -5.92 -26.97
C ILE A 267 -28.35 -5.24 -28.17
N PHE A 268 -29.07 -5.04 -29.27
CA PHE A 268 -28.58 -4.40 -30.49
C PHE A 268 -28.96 -2.91 -30.59
N ASP A 269 -29.67 -2.36 -29.60
CA ASP A 269 -29.98 -0.94 -29.53
C ASP A 269 -28.75 -0.16 -29.05
N LEU A 270 -27.92 0.26 -30.00
CA LEU A 270 -26.68 1.00 -29.73
C LEU A 270 -26.92 2.36 -29.06
N GLU A 271 -28.08 2.99 -29.29
CA GLU A 271 -28.41 4.26 -28.65
C GLU A 271 -28.68 4.05 -27.16
N LEU A 272 -29.50 3.05 -26.83
CA LEU A 272 -29.79 2.67 -25.45
C LEU A 272 -28.52 2.18 -24.73
N VAL A 273 -27.69 1.36 -25.39
CA VAL A 273 -26.39 0.93 -24.86
C VAL A 273 -25.49 2.15 -24.58
N GLY A 274 -25.46 3.14 -25.47
CA GLY A 274 -24.73 4.38 -25.27
C GLY A 274 -25.19 5.15 -24.02
N LYS A 275 -26.52 5.32 -23.86
CA LYS A 275 -27.12 6.01 -22.70
C LYS A 275 -26.84 5.30 -21.37
N LEU A 276 -26.86 3.96 -21.36
CA LEU A 276 -26.65 3.16 -20.15
C LEU A 276 -25.18 2.95 -19.80
N SER A 277 -24.23 3.24 -20.70
CA SER A 277 -22.81 2.89 -20.57
C SER A 277 -22.16 3.40 -19.28
N THR A 278 -22.33 4.69 -18.96
CA THR A 278 -21.80 5.31 -17.75
C THR A 278 -22.37 4.68 -16.48
N GLY A 279 -23.69 4.43 -16.46
CA GLY A 279 -24.37 3.76 -15.35
C GLY A 279 -23.88 2.32 -15.17
N ALA A 280 -23.77 1.57 -16.27
CA ALA A 280 -23.26 0.20 -16.26
C ALA A 280 -21.81 0.12 -15.77
N LEU A 281 -20.94 1.07 -16.14
CA LEU A 281 -19.58 1.15 -15.63
C LEU A 281 -19.56 1.38 -14.11
N ALA A 282 -20.35 2.34 -13.63
CA ALA A 282 -20.45 2.65 -12.20
C ALA A 282 -20.99 1.47 -11.39
N VAL A 283 -22.08 0.86 -11.85
CA VAL A 283 -22.70 -0.30 -11.22
C VAL A 283 -21.75 -1.51 -11.23
N SER A 284 -21.02 -1.73 -12.33
CA SER A 284 -20.00 -2.77 -12.43
C SER A 284 -18.91 -2.58 -11.40
N ALA A 285 -18.31 -1.38 -11.33
CA ALA A 285 -17.25 -1.07 -10.39
C ALA A 285 -17.69 -1.28 -8.94
N ILE A 286 -18.87 -0.78 -8.58
CA ILE A 286 -19.42 -0.93 -7.22
C ILE A 286 -19.72 -2.40 -6.90
N GLY A 287 -20.33 -3.14 -7.81
CA GLY A 287 -20.60 -4.57 -7.61
C GLY A 287 -19.33 -5.41 -7.42
N LEU A 288 -18.24 -5.09 -8.14
CA LEU A 288 -16.95 -5.77 -7.97
C LEU A 288 -16.29 -5.43 -6.62
N VAL A 289 -16.35 -4.16 -6.21
CA VAL A 289 -15.83 -3.73 -4.89
C VAL A 289 -16.60 -4.43 -3.78
N GLU A 290 -17.93 -4.48 -3.84
CA GLU A 290 -18.76 -5.22 -2.88
C GLU A 290 -18.36 -6.72 -2.84
N ALA A 291 -18.38 -7.39 -3.99
CA ALA A 291 -18.13 -8.83 -4.07
C ALA A 291 -16.77 -9.24 -3.50
N ILE A 292 -15.69 -8.50 -3.82
CA ILE A 292 -14.36 -8.83 -3.30
C ILE A 292 -14.23 -8.48 -1.83
N SER A 293 -14.76 -7.34 -1.39
CA SER A 293 -14.67 -6.92 0.02
C SER A 293 -15.32 -7.97 0.92
N ILE A 294 -16.50 -8.45 0.53
CA ILE A 294 -17.24 -9.50 1.24
C ILE A 294 -16.48 -10.83 1.16
N SER A 295 -16.00 -11.21 -0.02
CA SER A 295 -15.25 -12.47 -0.20
C SER A 295 -13.99 -12.50 0.65
N ARG A 296 -13.21 -11.42 0.69
CA ARG A 296 -12.00 -11.32 1.52
C ARG A 296 -12.32 -11.32 3.00
N SER A 297 -13.39 -10.64 3.39
CA SER A 297 -13.83 -10.64 4.77
C SER A 297 -14.13 -12.04 5.29
N VAL A 298 -14.88 -12.84 4.53
CA VAL A 298 -15.22 -14.20 4.96
C VAL A 298 -14.06 -15.18 4.69
N ALA A 299 -13.19 -14.88 3.73
CA ALA A 299 -11.94 -15.61 3.52
C ALA A 299 -10.98 -15.50 4.71
N ALA A 300 -10.94 -14.34 5.39
CA ALA A 300 -10.13 -14.15 6.59
C ALA A 300 -10.57 -15.10 7.72
N ASP A 301 -11.87 -15.34 7.86
CA ASP A 301 -12.42 -16.29 8.86
C ASP A 301 -12.32 -17.75 8.41
N SER A 302 -12.55 -18.04 7.13
CA SER A 302 -12.58 -19.42 6.58
C SER A 302 -11.20 -19.97 6.19
N GLY A 303 -10.19 -19.11 6.08
CA GLY A 303 -8.86 -19.46 5.56
C GLY A 303 -8.82 -19.70 4.04
N GLN A 304 -9.89 -19.36 3.32
CA GLN A 304 -9.96 -19.53 1.87
C GLN A 304 -9.01 -18.56 1.15
N ARG A 305 -8.39 -19.00 0.05
CA ARG A 305 -7.72 -18.10 -0.90
C ARG A 305 -8.70 -17.65 -1.98
N ILE A 306 -8.84 -16.34 -2.16
CA ILE A 306 -9.70 -15.72 -3.17
C ILE A 306 -8.86 -15.28 -4.36
N ASP A 307 -9.20 -15.76 -5.55
CA ASP A 307 -8.75 -15.19 -6.82
C ASP A 307 -9.74 -14.12 -7.25
N SER A 308 -9.33 -12.85 -7.14
CA SER A 308 -10.18 -11.71 -7.49
C SER A 308 -10.62 -11.73 -8.96
N ASN A 309 -9.78 -12.19 -9.88
CA ASN A 309 -10.07 -12.17 -11.31
C ASN A 309 -11.12 -13.23 -11.67
N GLN A 310 -10.99 -14.43 -11.10
CA GLN A 310 -12.02 -15.46 -11.21
C GLN A 310 -13.34 -14.99 -10.60
N GLU A 311 -13.29 -14.30 -9.46
CA GLU A 311 -14.50 -13.75 -8.84
C GLU A 311 -15.18 -12.71 -9.74
N PHE A 312 -14.41 -11.82 -10.39
CA PHE A 312 -14.94 -10.85 -11.35
C PHE A 312 -15.63 -11.50 -12.54
N VAL A 313 -15.03 -12.56 -13.11
CA VAL A 313 -15.65 -13.34 -14.19
C VAL A 313 -16.93 -14.03 -13.69
N GLY A 314 -16.92 -14.59 -12.48
CA GLY A 314 -18.10 -15.20 -11.87
C GLY A 314 -19.26 -14.24 -11.66
N GLN A 315 -19.01 -13.04 -11.11
CA GLN A 315 -20.01 -11.98 -10.97
C GLN A 315 -20.50 -11.51 -12.34
N GLY A 316 -19.60 -11.39 -13.31
CA GLY A 316 -19.94 -10.96 -14.66
C GLY A 316 -20.89 -11.93 -15.36
N LEU A 317 -20.60 -13.23 -15.26
CA LEU A 317 -21.50 -14.28 -15.77
C LEU A 317 -22.83 -14.27 -15.02
N ALA A 318 -22.83 -14.13 -13.69
CA ALA A 318 -24.06 -14.07 -12.91
C ALA A 318 -24.99 -12.94 -13.39
N ASN A 319 -24.42 -11.77 -13.70
CA ASN A 319 -25.15 -10.62 -14.23
C ASN A 319 -25.67 -10.80 -15.66
N ILE A 320 -24.86 -11.38 -16.56
CA ILE A 320 -25.30 -11.71 -17.93
C ILE A 320 -26.50 -12.66 -17.89
N PHE A 321 -26.37 -13.77 -17.16
CA PHE A 321 -27.44 -14.76 -17.06
C PHE A 321 -28.68 -14.20 -16.35
N ALA A 322 -28.50 -13.39 -15.31
CA ALA A 322 -29.62 -12.72 -14.64
C ALA A 322 -30.39 -11.82 -15.63
N GLY A 323 -29.71 -10.96 -16.39
CA GLY A 323 -30.36 -10.10 -17.38
C GLY A 323 -31.08 -10.87 -18.49
N LEU A 324 -30.47 -11.95 -19.00
CA LEU A 324 -31.04 -12.79 -20.05
C LEU A 324 -32.28 -13.59 -19.60
N LEU A 325 -32.40 -13.89 -18.30
CA LEU A 325 -33.49 -14.66 -17.71
C LEU A 325 -34.46 -13.79 -16.90
N SER A 326 -34.71 -12.57 -17.39
CA SER A 326 -35.66 -11.60 -16.82
C SER A 326 -35.38 -11.21 -15.36
N GLY A 327 -34.13 -11.30 -14.93
CA GLY A 327 -33.62 -10.68 -13.72
C GLY A 327 -32.98 -9.32 -14.01
N TYR A 328 -32.33 -8.76 -12.99
CA TYR A 328 -31.64 -7.48 -13.06
C TYR A 328 -30.28 -7.57 -12.35
N THR A 329 -29.50 -6.49 -12.36
CA THR A 329 -28.13 -6.48 -11.85
C THR A 329 -28.03 -6.94 -10.39
N CYS A 330 -27.04 -7.78 -10.13
CA CYS A 330 -26.73 -8.45 -8.88
C CYS A 330 -25.29 -8.21 -8.45
N SER A 331 -25.03 -8.47 -7.17
CA SER A 331 -23.70 -8.40 -6.55
C SER A 331 -23.63 -9.35 -5.35
N GLY A 332 -22.47 -9.42 -4.70
CA GLY A 332 -22.31 -10.16 -3.44
C GLY A 332 -23.08 -9.52 -2.29
N SER A 333 -23.76 -10.33 -1.47
CA SER A 333 -24.39 -9.84 -0.23
C SER A 333 -23.66 -10.32 1.00
N PHE A 334 -23.26 -9.35 1.84
CA PHE A 334 -22.56 -9.62 3.08
C PHE A 334 -23.41 -10.47 4.04
N THR A 335 -24.64 -10.04 4.29
CA THR A 335 -25.60 -10.74 5.16
C THR A 335 -25.81 -12.19 4.74
N ARG A 336 -26.05 -12.43 3.44
CA ARG A 336 -26.28 -13.80 2.92
C ARG A 336 -25.03 -14.66 2.99
N THR A 337 -23.87 -14.09 2.68
CA THR A 337 -22.57 -14.78 2.76
C THR A 337 -22.27 -15.21 4.19
N VAL A 338 -22.58 -14.37 5.18
CA VAL A 338 -22.35 -14.68 6.59
C VAL A 338 -23.34 -15.72 7.09
N VAL A 339 -24.62 -15.66 6.69
CA VAL A 339 -25.58 -16.74 6.96
C VAL A 339 -25.09 -18.06 6.37
N ASN A 340 -24.58 -18.05 5.14
CA ASN A 340 -24.02 -19.23 4.49
C ASN A 340 -22.86 -19.83 5.30
N TYR A 341 -21.86 -19.00 5.60
CA TYR A 341 -20.66 -19.42 6.33
C TYR A 341 -21.00 -19.91 7.75
N SER A 342 -21.80 -19.14 8.50
CA SER A 342 -22.19 -19.49 9.88
C SER A 342 -23.15 -20.68 9.97
N SER A 343 -23.85 -21.00 8.87
CA SER A 343 -24.65 -22.24 8.74
C SER A 343 -23.81 -23.46 8.40
N GLY A 344 -22.49 -23.29 8.22
CA GLY A 344 -21.55 -24.36 7.91
C GLY A 344 -21.47 -24.70 6.43
N GLY A 345 -21.83 -23.78 5.52
CA GLY A 345 -21.57 -23.95 4.09
C GLY A 345 -20.06 -24.07 3.84
N ARG A 346 -19.64 -25.06 3.05
CA ARG A 346 -18.23 -25.45 2.86
C ARG A 346 -17.74 -25.27 1.44
N THR A 347 -18.64 -25.41 0.47
CA THR A 347 -18.30 -25.34 -0.95
C THR A 347 -19.22 -24.36 -1.67
N PRO A 348 -18.87 -23.93 -2.91
CA PRO A 348 -19.75 -23.09 -3.70
C PRO A 348 -21.14 -23.70 -3.96
N MET A 349 -21.28 -25.03 -3.84
CA MET A 349 -22.58 -25.69 -4.01
C MET A 349 -23.63 -25.18 -3.02
N SER A 350 -23.25 -24.61 -1.87
CA SER A 350 -24.22 -24.03 -0.94
C SER A 350 -24.98 -22.85 -1.55
N GLY A 351 -24.36 -22.03 -2.41
CA GLY A 351 -25.05 -20.98 -3.15
C GLY A 351 -25.88 -21.49 -4.33
N VAL A 352 -25.45 -22.59 -4.96
CA VAL A 352 -26.30 -23.30 -5.93
C VAL A 352 -27.57 -23.80 -5.26
N TYR A 353 -27.46 -24.44 -4.09
CA TYR A 353 -28.62 -24.85 -3.31
C TYR A 353 -29.46 -23.68 -2.82
N ALA A 354 -28.85 -22.52 -2.48
CA ALA A 354 -29.61 -21.33 -2.15
C ALA A 354 -30.53 -20.89 -3.31
N GLY A 355 -30.00 -20.82 -4.54
CA GLY A 355 -30.80 -20.50 -5.72
C GLY A 355 -31.89 -21.54 -6.00
N ILE A 356 -31.58 -22.83 -5.84
CA ILE A 356 -32.58 -23.92 -5.96
C ILE A 356 -33.67 -23.78 -4.89
N TRP A 357 -33.33 -23.48 -3.64
CA TRP A 357 -34.30 -23.30 -2.57
C TRP A 357 -35.18 -22.07 -2.79
N VAL A 358 -34.64 -20.97 -3.32
CA VAL A 358 -35.45 -19.82 -3.74
C VAL A 358 -36.39 -20.23 -4.87
N LEU A 359 -35.93 -20.99 -5.86
CA LEU A 359 -36.78 -21.49 -6.94
C LEU A 359 -37.93 -22.37 -6.41
N VAL A 360 -37.62 -23.27 -5.48
CA VAL A 360 -38.62 -24.09 -4.79
C VAL A 360 -39.57 -23.20 -3.97
N ALA A 361 -39.05 -22.16 -3.30
CA ALA A 361 -39.87 -21.22 -2.53
C ALA A 361 -40.87 -20.46 -3.40
N ILE A 362 -40.46 -19.99 -4.57
CA ILE A 362 -41.32 -19.30 -5.53
C ILE A 362 -42.46 -20.23 -6.00
N ILE A 363 -42.13 -21.46 -6.39
CA ILE A 363 -43.11 -22.41 -6.96
C ILE A 363 -44.05 -22.98 -5.90
N VAL A 364 -43.50 -23.45 -4.77
CA VAL A 364 -44.23 -24.19 -3.74
C VAL A 364 -44.78 -23.25 -2.67
N PHE A 365 -43.96 -22.33 -2.19
CA PHE A 365 -44.26 -21.49 -1.03
C PHE A 365 -44.84 -20.12 -1.37
N GLY A 366 -45.09 -19.81 -2.65
CA GLY A 366 -45.60 -18.51 -3.09
C GLY A 366 -46.83 -17.98 -2.32
N PRO A 367 -47.85 -18.81 -2.00
CA PRO A 367 -48.97 -18.37 -1.15
C PRO A 367 -48.60 -18.16 0.32
N PHE A 368 -47.66 -18.96 0.83
CA PHE A 368 -47.27 -18.93 2.24
C PHE A 368 -46.37 -17.75 2.59
N ALA A 369 -45.74 -17.11 1.59
CA ALA A 369 -44.96 -15.90 1.78
C ALA A 369 -45.77 -14.75 2.40
N SER A 370 -47.09 -14.74 2.17
CA SER A 370 -48.01 -13.81 2.82
C SER A 370 -47.99 -13.91 4.36
N TYR A 371 -47.54 -15.01 4.95
CA TYR A 371 -47.50 -15.20 6.41
C TYR A 371 -46.13 -14.90 7.03
N LEU A 372 -45.10 -14.57 6.23
CA LEU A 372 -43.75 -14.33 6.75
C LEU A 372 -43.64 -12.90 7.32
N PRO A 373 -43.41 -12.74 8.64
CA PRO A 373 -43.35 -11.42 9.27
C PRO A 373 -41.99 -10.75 9.07
N ARG A 374 -42.00 -9.43 8.78
CA ARG A 374 -40.77 -8.63 8.69
C ARG A 374 -40.00 -8.59 10.02
N ALA A 375 -40.69 -8.58 11.16
CA ALA A 375 -40.07 -8.58 12.48
C ALA A 375 -39.26 -9.87 12.77
N GLY A 376 -39.74 -11.02 12.30
CA GLY A 376 -39.02 -12.29 12.40
C GLY A 376 -37.72 -12.28 11.58
N LEU A 377 -37.77 -11.71 10.38
CA LEU A 377 -36.59 -11.53 9.52
C LEU A 377 -35.56 -10.59 10.15
N ALA A 378 -36.02 -9.45 10.68
CA ALA A 378 -35.18 -8.49 11.38
C ALA A 378 -34.40 -9.15 12.53
N CYS A 379 -35.08 -9.98 13.33
CA CYS A 379 -34.46 -10.74 14.42
C CYS A 379 -33.36 -11.70 13.93
N VAL A 380 -33.64 -12.52 12.91
CA VAL A 380 -32.66 -13.44 12.31
C VAL A 380 -31.41 -12.68 11.84
N LEU A 381 -31.62 -11.53 11.21
CA LEU A 381 -30.53 -10.68 10.70
C LEU A 381 -29.71 -10.05 11.83
N MET A 382 -30.32 -9.60 12.92
CA MET A 382 -29.62 -9.07 14.09
C MET A 382 -28.74 -10.13 14.78
N VAL A 383 -29.22 -11.36 14.93
CA VAL A 383 -28.42 -12.46 15.51
C VAL A 383 -27.20 -12.76 14.64
N THR A 384 -27.38 -12.74 13.32
CA THR A 384 -26.28 -12.93 12.36
C THR A 384 -25.27 -11.80 12.46
N ALA A 385 -25.75 -10.55 12.54
CA ALA A 385 -24.91 -9.36 12.66
C ALA A 385 -24.04 -9.36 13.92
N TRP A 386 -24.56 -9.85 15.05
CA TRP A 386 -23.78 -9.98 16.29
C TRP A 386 -22.56 -10.90 16.16
N ARG A 387 -22.70 -11.99 15.39
CA ARG A 387 -21.61 -12.95 15.17
C ARG A 387 -20.47 -12.41 14.29
N MET A 388 -20.70 -11.28 13.62
CA MET A 388 -19.71 -10.65 12.73
C MET A 388 -18.62 -9.88 13.47
N VAL A 389 -18.89 -9.47 14.70
CA VAL A 389 -17.97 -8.63 15.47
C VAL A 389 -16.93 -9.51 16.18
N ASN A 390 -15.77 -9.70 15.54
CA ASN A 390 -14.66 -10.48 16.10
C ASN A 390 -13.86 -9.67 17.14
N ARG A 391 -14.30 -9.74 18.39
CA ARG A 391 -13.67 -9.01 19.51
C ARG A 391 -12.22 -9.42 19.78
N VAL A 392 -11.86 -10.67 19.48
CA VAL A 392 -10.50 -11.19 19.70
C VAL A 392 -9.52 -10.54 18.72
N GLU A 393 -9.90 -10.46 17.44
CA GLU A 393 -9.05 -9.87 16.41
C GLU A 393 -8.91 -8.35 16.59
N ILE A 394 -10.01 -7.66 16.91
CA ILE A 394 -9.99 -6.23 17.29
C ILE A 394 -8.97 -6.01 18.41
N GLY A 395 -9.01 -6.83 19.46
CA GLY A 395 -8.07 -6.73 20.58
C GLY A 395 -6.62 -7.08 20.22
N ARG A 396 -6.37 -7.86 19.16
CA ARG A 396 -5.02 -8.15 18.65
C ARG A 396 -4.47 -6.97 17.86
N ILE A 397 -5.27 -6.40 16.96
CA ILE A 397 -4.89 -5.24 16.13
C ILE A 397 -4.52 -4.05 17.02
N VAL A 398 -5.40 -3.72 17.98
CA VAL A 398 -5.20 -2.58 18.91
C VAL A 398 -3.90 -2.70 19.73
N ARG A 399 -3.44 -3.92 20.02
CA ARG A 399 -2.20 -4.16 20.77
C ARG A 399 -0.95 -4.26 19.89
N SER A 400 -1.09 -4.31 18.57
CA SER A 400 -0.01 -4.62 17.63
C SER A 400 0.69 -3.38 17.07
N SER A 401 -0.03 -2.54 16.31
CA SER A 401 0.51 -1.34 15.69
C SER A 401 -0.52 -0.20 15.72
N ASN A 402 -0.03 1.02 15.97
CA ASN A 402 -0.89 2.21 15.97
C ASN A 402 -1.46 2.49 14.58
N GLY A 403 -0.68 2.22 13.52
CA GLY A 403 -1.12 2.41 12.14
C GLY A 403 -2.29 1.49 11.77
N ASP A 404 -2.19 0.20 12.08
CA ASP A 404 -3.26 -0.77 11.86
C ASP A 404 -4.52 -0.44 12.67
N THR A 405 -4.34 0.06 13.89
CA THR A 405 -5.44 0.53 14.74
C THR A 405 -6.16 1.72 14.10
N ILE A 406 -5.43 2.71 13.57
CA ILE A 406 -6.01 3.86 12.87
C ILE A 406 -6.75 3.40 11.62
N ILE A 407 -6.18 2.51 10.81
CA ILE A 407 -6.84 1.96 9.61
C ILE A 407 -8.15 1.27 10.00
N MET A 408 -8.13 0.42 11.04
CA MET A 408 -9.32 -0.31 11.50
C MET A 408 -10.41 0.64 11.99
N ILE A 409 -10.07 1.64 12.84
CA ILE A 409 -11.03 2.62 13.35
C ILE A 409 -11.58 3.50 12.22
N ALA A 410 -10.73 3.98 11.33
CA ALA A 410 -11.15 4.78 10.18
C ALA A 410 -12.13 4.00 9.30
N THR A 411 -11.84 2.73 9.02
CA THR A 411 -12.73 1.86 8.23
C THR A 411 -14.04 1.57 8.96
N PHE A 412 -13.99 1.29 10.26
CA PHE A 412 -15.17 1.08 11.10
C PHE A 412 -16.09 2.31 11.07
N MET A 413 -15.53 3.50 11.30
CA MET A 413 -16.28 4.75 11.26
C MET A 413 -16.83 5.03 9.86
N ALA A 414 -16.02 4.89 8.82
CA ALA A 414 -16.46 5.03 7.44
C ALA A 414 -17.65 4.10 7.13
N THR A 415 -17.66 2.87 7.65
CA THR A 415 -18.75 1.91 7.46
C THR A 415 -20.07 2.33 8.12
N LEU A 416 -20.02 3.10 9.21
CA LEU A 416 -21.23 3.59 9.89
C LEU A 416 -21.87 4.81 9.21
N PHE A 417 -21.06 5.63 8.54
CA PHE A 417 -21.48 6.93 7.99
C PHE A 417 -21.53 6.97 6.46
N LEU A 418 -20.79 6.11 5.77
CA LEU A 418 -20.75 6.03 4.30
C LEU A 418 -21.38 4.71 3.83
N PRO A 419 -21.80 4.63 2.56
CA PRO A 419 -22.12 3.34 1.94
C PRO A 419 -20.94 2.37 2.05
N LEU A 420 -21.25 1.07 2.18
CA LEU A 420 -20.30 0.00 2.52
C LEU A 420 -19.08 -0.04 1.57
N GLU A 421 -19.32 0.16 0.29
CA GLU A 421 -18.31 0.16 -0.77
C GLU A 421 -17.27 1.28 -0.59
N PHE A 422 -17.72 2.49 -0.23
CA PHE A 422 -16.82 3.63 0.01
C PHE A 422 -16.04 3.46 1.31
N ALA A 423 -16.60 2.76 2.30
CA ALA A 423 -15.91 2.48 3.55
C ALA A 423 -14.68 1.60 3.33
N VAL A 424 -14.79 0.55 2.52
CA VAL A 424 -13.64 -0.31 2.19
C VAL A 424 -12.61 0.43 1.36
N LEU A 425 -13.04 1.20 0.35
CA LEU A 425 -12.14 2.01 -0.46
C LEU A 425 -11.39 3.04 0.40
N ALA A 426 -12.07 3.72 1.32
CA ALA A 426 -11.43 4.62 2.26
C ALA A 426 -10.40 3.90 3.13
N GLY A 427 -10.75 2.73 3.67
CA GLY A 427 -9.81 1.89 4.43
C GLY A 427 -8.58 1.48 3.62
N MET A 428 -8.77 1.06 2.37
CA MET A 428 -7.68 0.74 1.45
C MET A 428 -6.78 1.95 1.16
N LEU A 429 -7.37 3.13 0.93
CA LEU A 429 -6.61 4.35 0.67
C LEU A 429 -5.78 4.76 1.88
N VAL A 430 -6.33 4.66 3.10
CA VAL A 430 -5.57 4.91 4.33
C VAL A 430 -4.45 3.88 4.50
N SER A 431 -4.73 2.61 4.26
CA SER A 431 -3.71 1.53 4.31
C SER A 431 -2.59 1.76 3.29
N PHE A 432 -2.95 2.16 2.07
CA PHE A 432 -1.99 2.47 1.01
C PHE A 432 -1.18 3.73 1.33
N ALA A 433 -1.81 4.79 1.82
CA ALA A 433 -1.13 6.01 2.24
C ALA A 433 -0.14 5.73 3.38
N GLN A 434 -0.53 4.93 4.38
CA GLN A 434 0.37 4.52 5.46
C GLN A 434 1.56 3.72 4.93
N TYR A 435 1.33 2.76 4.02
CA TYR A 435 2.40 2.01 3.37
C TYR A 435 3.35 2.91 2.57
N LEU A 436 2.81 3.87 1.82
CA LEU A 436 3.61 4.84 1.06
C LEU A 436 4.47 5.69 1.99
N VAL A 437 3.92 6.21 3.08
CA VAL A 437 4.69 6.98 4.08
C VAL A 437 5.79 6.11 4.67
N GLN A 438 5.48 4.87 5.05
CA GLN A 438 6.47 3.94 5.61
C GLN A 438 7.59 3.60 4.61
N SER A 439 7.25 3.43 3.32
CA SER A 439 8.23 3.18 2.25
C SER A 439 9.06 4.42 1.90
N ALA A 440 8.48 5.61 2.02
CA ALA A 440 9.13 6.90 1.74
C ALA A 440 10.03 7.37 2.90
N THR A 441 9.92 6.78 4.09
CA THR A 441 10.80 7.03 5.23
C THR A 441 11.65 5.78 5.53
N PRO A 442 12.56 5.37 4.62
CA PRO A 442 13.46 4.28 4.89
C PRO A 442 14.33 4.61 6.09
N ARG A 443 14.77 3.56 6.78
CA ARG A 443 15.62 3.71 7.95
C ARG A 443 17.03 4.11 7.52
N VAL A 444 17.45 5.29 7.98
CA VAL A 444 18.81 5.81 7.78
C VAL A 444 19.38 6.10 9.14
N TRP A 445 20.42 5.38 9.52
CA TRP A 445 21.10 5.61 10.77
C TRP A 445 22.62 5.49 10.59
N PRO A 446 23.38 6.30 11.34
CA PRO A 446 24.80 6.08 11.44
C PRO A 446 25.08 4.79 12.21
N VAL A 447 26.15 4.09 11.81
CA VAL A 447 26.56 2.82 12.39
C VAL A 447 28.02 2.85 12.81
N VAL A 448 28.33 2.07 13.83
CA VAL A 448 29.70 1.76 14.25
C VAL A 448 29.88 0.25 14.43
N PRO A 449 31.09 -0.30 14.29
CA PRO A 449 31.34 -1.70 14.62
C PRO A 449 30.97 -2.03 16.07
N ASP A 450 30.56 -3.27 16.31
CA ASP A 450 30.44 -3.82 17.67
C ASP A 450 31.83 -4.08 18.27
N ASP A 451 31.88 -4.40 19.56
CA ASP A 451 33.13 -4.54 20.30
C ASP A 451 34.01 -5.71 19.81
N ASN A 452 33.40 -6.67 19.08
CA ASN A 452 34.08 -7.81 18.44
C ASN A 452 34.35 -7.60 16.94
N PHE A 453 34.02 -6.43 16.38
CA PHE A 453 34.19 -6.07 14.97
C PHE A 453 33.53 -7.03 13.97
N ARG A 454 32.43 -7.68 14.36
CA ARG A 454 31.65 -8.62 13.53
C ARG A 454 30.39 -8.00 12.96
N TYR A 455 29.76 -7.12 13.74
CA TYR A 455 28.48 -6.51 13.41
C TYR A 455 28.60 -4.99 13.43
N PHE A 456 27.64 -4.32 12.83
CA PHE A 456 27.51 -2.88 12.89
C PHE A 456 26.24 -2.56 13.67
N LEU A 457 26.38 -1.73 14.69
CA LEU A 457 25.31 -1.31 15.57
C LEU A 457 25.00 0.18 15.34
N PRO A 458 23.79 0.65 15.66
CA PRO A 458 23.48 2.08 15.65
C PRO A 458 24.42 2.87 16.56
N GLU A 459 24.77 4.08 16.14
CA GLU A 459 25.75 4.96 16.80
C GLU A 459 25.44 5.24 18.29
N ALA A 460 24.18 5.59 18.63
CA ALA A 460 23.71 5.82 20.00
C ALA A 460 24.77 6.51 20.90
N ASP A 461 25.20 5.86 22.00
CA ASP A 461 26.18 6.39 22.96
C ASP A 461 27.62 5.90 22.70
N ARG A 462 27.93 5.38 21.51
CA ARG A 462 29.25 4.83 21.18
C ARG A 462 30.17 5.90 20.59
N SER A 463 31.47 5.76 20.84
CA SER A 463 32.47 6.65 20.23
C SER A 463 32.54 6.47 18.71
N VAL A 464 32.58 7.58 17.98
CA VAL A 464 32.62 7.64 16.51
C VAL A 464 33.99 8.03 16.00
N CYS A 465 34.35 7.57 14.78
CA CYS A 465 35.59 7.99 14.17
C CYS A 465 35.48 9.47 13.76
N PRO A 466 36.46 10.33 14.09
CA PRO A 466 36.42 11.73 13.67
C PRO A 466 36.60 11.90 12.16
N GLN A 467 37.24 10.96 11.46
CA GLN A 467 37.54 11.08 10.03
C GLN A 467 36.50 10.44 9.11
N LEU A 468 35.82 9.38 9.58
CA LEU A 468 34.95 8.53 8.77
C LEU A 468 33.58 8.37 9.41
N GLY A 469 32.55 8.88 8.74
CA GLY A 469 31.16 8.56 9.00
C GLY A 469 30.76 7.28 8.28
N MET A 470 29.95 6.42 8.91
CA MET A 470 29.40 5.23 8.28
C MET A 470 27.89 5.26 8.44
N ILE A 471 27.15 5.19 7.33
CA ILE A 471 25.68 5.26 7.34
C ILE A 471 25.14 4.00 6.69
N ALA A 472 24.20 3.34 7.37
CA ALA A 472 23.45 2.23 6.80
C ALA A 472 22.08 2.75 6.33
N ILE A 473 21.69 2.32 5.12
CA ILE A 473 20.38 2.61 4.55
C ILE A 473 19.62 1.28 4.44
N GLU A 474 18.45 1.22 5.07
CA GLU A 474 17.52 0.09 5.01
C GLU A 474 16.21 0.52 4.34
N GLY A 475 15.97 0.00 3.13
CA GLY A 475 14.81 0.31 2.31
C GLY A 475 15.16 0.67 0.87
N SER A 476 14.18 1.10 0.08
CA SER A 476 14.38 1.44 -1.33
C SER A 476 14.78 2.90 -1.54
N LEU A 477 15.71 3.15 -2.47
CA LEU A 477 16.12 4.49 -2.90
C LEU A 477 15.37 4.88 -4.16
N TYR A 478 14.19 5.46 -3.99
CA TYR A 478 13.34 5.91 -5.10
C TYR A 478 12.86 7.35 -4.90
N PHE A 479 12.23 7.95 -5.90
CA PHE A 479 11.79 9.36 -5.87
C PHE A 479 11.05 9.78 -4.58
N GLY A 480 10.31 8.88 -3.93
CA GLY A 480 9.59 9.16 -2.68
C GLY A 480 10.48 9.17 -1.43
N ALA A 481 11.62 8.48 -1.46
CA ALA A 481 12.50 8.28 -0.31
C ALA A 481 13.75 9.19 -0.33
N VAL A 482 14.19 9.64 -1.51
CA VAL A 482 15.47 10.36 -1.65
C VAL A 482 15.62 11.57 -0.75
N HIS A 483 14.58 12.40 -0.64
CA HIS A 483 14.63 13.59 0.21
C HIS A 483 14.77 13.25 1.69
N HIS A 484 14.15 12.15 2.17
CA HIS A 484 14.31 11.71 3.56
C HIS A 484 15.75 11.26 3.82
N VAL A 485 16.29 10.43 2.93
CA VAL A 485 17.65 9.88 3.03
C VAL A 485 18.71 10.97 2.96
N GLU A 486 18.61 11.85 1.98
CA GLU A 486 19.53 12.96 1.79
C GLU A 486 19.56 13.90 3.01
N ASN A 487 18.38 14.24 3.55
CA ASN A 487 18.29 15.05 4.76
C ASN A 487 18.90 14.35 5.98
N ALA A 488 18.75 13.02 6.11
CA ALA A 488 19.35 12.27 7.20
C ALA A 488 20.89 12.27 7.10
N ILE A 489 21.45 12.03 5.90
CA ILE A 489 22.89 12.10 5.64
C ILE A 489 23.41 13.52 5.90
N ARG A 490 22.67 14.54 5.43
CA ARG A 490 23.02 15.95 5.65
C ARG A 490 23.08 16.29 7.14
N ARG A 491 22.06 15.91 7.91
CA ARG A 491 22.03 16.13 9.37
C ARG A 491 23.21 15.44 10.06
N ASN A 492 23.57 14.22 9.65
CA ASN A 492 24.74 13.53 10.19
C ASN A 492 26.05 14.28 9.90
N SER A 493 26.22 14.76 8.66
CA SER A 493 27.37 15.58 8.25
C SER A 493 27.45 16.91 9.01
N GLU A 494 26.30 17.53 9.31
CA GLU A 494 26.23 18.77 10.11
C GLU A 494 26.58 18.52 11.60
N GLN A 495 26.22 17.36 12.15
CA GLN A 495 26.56 16.96 13.52
C GLN A 495 28.04 16.56 13.66
N HIS A 496 28.64 16.00 12.61
CA HIS A 496 30.02 15.53 12.60
C HIS A 496 30.85 16.21 11.50
N PRO A 497 31.18 17.50 11.62
CA PRO A 497 31.86 18.26 10.57
C PRO A 497 33.29 17.78 10.28
N ASP A 498 33.91 17.08 11.23
CA ASP A 498 35.25 16.50 11.07
C ASP A 498 35.24 15.23 10.20
N GLN A 499 34.07 14.58 10.02
CA GLN A 499 33.92 13.38 9.20
C GLN A 499 33.86 13.74 7.71
N TYR A 500 35.02 14.00 7.12
CA TYR A 500 35.14 14.29 5.69
C TYR A 500 35.01 13.03 4.83
N LEU A 501 35.08 11.81 5.37
CA LEU A 501 34.85 10.58 4.60
C LEU A 501 33.50 9.97 4.99
N LEU A 502 32.78 9.43 4.00
CA LEU A 502 31.51 8.73 4.22
C LEU A 502 31.55 7.33 3.61
N LEU A 503 31.23 6.31 4.40
CA LEU A 503 30.97 4.96 3.92
C LEU A 503 29.46 4.68 3.96
N LEU A 504 28.84 4.58 2.78
CA LEU A 504 27.46 4.18 2.60
C LEU A 504 27.35 2.66 2.51
N ARG A 505 26.58 2.08 3.44
CA ARG A 505 26.30 0.64 3.48
C ARG A 505 24.93 0.37 2.86
N LEU A 506 24.94 -0.21 1.66
CA LEU A 506 23.73 -0.43 0.84
C LEU A 506 23.24 -1.90 0.85
N HIS A 507 23.68 -2.71 1.83
CA HIS A 507 23.30 -4.12 1.96
C HIS A 507 21.78 -4.37 2.03
N LEU A 508 21.07 -3.42 2.63
CA LEU A 508 19.63 -3.46 2.86
C LEU A 508 18.86 -2.55 1.89
N VAL A 509 19.51 -2.11 0.80
CA VAL A 509 18.85 -1.39 -0.28
C VAL A 509 18.37 -2.37 -1.34
N ASP A 510 17.05 -2.51 -1.44
CA ASP A 510 16.42 -3.47 -2.34
C ASP A 510 16.38 -2.97 -3.79
N LYS A 511 16.08 -1.68 -3.98
CA LYS A 511 15.92 -1.03 -5.29
C LYS A 511 16.49 0.38 -5.27
N CYS A 512 16.99 0.80 -6.43
CA CYS A 512 17.40 2.17 -6.69
C CYS A 512 16.84 2.61 -8.04
N ASP A 513 16.18 3.76 -8.10
CA ASP A 513 15.75 4.38 -9.36
C ASP A 513 16.70 5.53 -9.76
N VAL A 514 16.40 6.19 -10.89
CA VAL A 514 17.20 7.33 -11.39
C VAL A 514 17.27 8.46 -10.37
N SER A 515 16.18 8.75 -9.65
CA SER A 515 16.18 9.76 -8.59
C SER A 515 17.11 9.36 -7.45
N GLY A 516 17.13 8.08 -7.07
CA GLY A 516 18.08 7.51 -6.12
C GLY A 516 19.53 7.74 -6.54
N ILE A 517 19.86 7.52 -7.81
CA ILE A 517 21.20 7.80 -8.36
C ILE A 517 21.55 9.28 -8.25
N HIS A 518 20.67 10.19 -8.71
CA HIS A 518 20.94 11.64 -8.62
C HIS A 518 21.15 12.10 -7.17
N MET A 519 20.42 11.52 -6.22
CA MET A 519 20.64 11.79 -4.80
C MET A 519 22.02 11.32 -4.33
N LEU A 520 22.46 10.12 -4.73
CA LEU A 520 23.80 9.65 -4.41
C LEU A 520 24.89 10.53 -5.04
N GLU A 521 24.70 11.00 -6.28
CA GLU A 521 25.61 11.94 -6.93
C GLU A 521 25.70 13.27 -6.17
N ALA A 522 24.56 13.80 -5.68
CA ALA A 522 24.52 14.99 -4.86
C ALA A 522 25.29 14.80 -3.53
N VAL A 523 25.13 13.64 -2.89
CA VAL A 523 25.90 13.27 -1.68
C VAL A 523 27.40 13.20 -1.98
N VAL A 524 27.80 12.52 -3.06
CA VAL A 524 29.21 12.43 -3.51
C VAL A 524 29.78 13.81 -3.75
N ARG A 525 29.08 14.65 -4.51
CA ARG A 525 29.50 16.02 -4.81
C ARG A 525 29.71 16.84 -3.55
N ARG A 526 28.75 16.78 -2.61
CA ARG A 526 28.81 17.51 -1.33
C ARG A 526 30.04 17.13 -0.51
N TYR A 527 30.33 15.84 -0.38
CA TYR A 527 31.49 15.37 0.37
C TYR A 527 32.80 15.76 -0.34
N ARG A 528 32.87 15.65 -1.67
CA ARG A 528 34.04 16.08 -2.46
C ARG A 528 34.30 17.58 -2.38
N ASP A 529 33.25 18.39 -2.37
CA ASP A 529 33.35 19.85 -2.17
C ASP A 529 33.92 20.19 -0.78
N GLN A 530 33.83 19.28 0.20
CA GLN A 530 34.40 19.39 1.54
C GLN A 530 35.80 18.76 1.68
N ASN A 531 36.46 18.41 0.56
CA ASN A 531 37.72 17.65 0.50
C ASN A 531 37.60 16.26 1.14
N GLY A 532 36.41 15.71 1.03
CA GLY A 532 36.04 14.37 1.41
C GLY A 532 35.89 13.44 0.24
N ASP A 533 35.46 12.22 0.51
CA ASP A 533 34.97 11.32 -0.52
C ASP A 533 33.94 10.35 0.04
N VAL A 534 33.18 9.74 -0.85
CA VAL A 534 32.14 8.77 -0.51
C VAL A 534 32.51 7.40 -1.05
N TYR A 535 32.37 6.41 -0.19
CA TYR A 535 32.60 4.99 -0.47
C TYR A 535 31.30 4.24 -0.32
N VAL A 536 31.08 3.25 -1.17
CA VAL A 536 29.90 2.41 -1.16
C VAL A 536 30.32 0.98 -0.90
N VAL A 537 29.62 0.30 0.02
CA VAL A 537 29.80 -1.13 0.26
C VAL A 537 28.47 -1.85 0.21
N GLY A 538 28.50 -3.04 -0.40
CA GLY A 538 27.41 -3.99 -0.24
C GLY A 538 26.16 -3.73 -1.06
N ALA A 539 26.24 -2.93 -2.11
CA ALA A 539 25.13 -2.76 -3.05
C ALA A 539 24.71 -4.12 -3.63
N ARG A 540 23.40 -4.37 -3.68
CA ARG A 540 22.84 -5.59 -4.29
C ARG A 540 22.97 -5.55 -5.82
N PRO A 541 22.98 -6.71 -6.52
CA PRO A 541 23.17 -6.76 -7.97
C PRO A 541 22.24 -5.83 -8.76
N GLN A 542 20.94 -5.76 -8.41
CA GLN A 542 19.98 -4.87 -9.08
C GLN A 542 20.31 -3.39 -8.91
N VAL A 543 20.90 -3.00 -7.77
CA VAL A 543 21.34 -1.62 -7.52
C VAL A 543 22.63 -1.34 -8.28
N VAL A 544 23.55 -2.30 -8.36
CA VAL A 544 24.79 -2.20 -9.14
C VAL A 544 24.49 -2.06 -10.63
N GLU A 545 23.58 -2.87 -11.17
CA GLU A 545 23.13 -2.77 -12.57
C GLU A 545 22.58 -1.37 -12.89
N MET A 546 21.79 -0.79 -11.98
CA MET A 546 21.30 0.57 -12.14
C MET A 546 22.44 1.61 -12.10
N MET A 547 23.40 1.45 -11.18
CA MET A 547 24.58 2.32 -11.08
C MET A 547 25.48 2.23 -12.32
N GLU A 548 25.62 1.05 -12.92
CA GLU A 548 26.35 0.85 -14.18
C GLU A 548 25.61 1.52 -15.34
N ALA A 549 24.30 1.26 -15.47
CA ALA A 549 23.49 1.81 -16.55
C ALA A 549 23.41 3.35 -16.51
N SER A 550 23.46 3.95 -15.32
CA SER A 550 23.45 5.41 -15.15
C SER A 550 24.83 6.07 -15.24
N GLY A 551 25.93 5.30 -15.29
CA GLY A 551 27.30 5.82 -15.22
C GLY A 551 27.73 6.30 -13.82
N PHE A 552 26.99 5.93 -12.77
CA PHE A 552 27.30 6.31 -11.39
C PHE A 552 28.61 5.68 -10.91
N ILE A 553 28.94 4.46 -11.36
CA ILE A 553 30.18 3.77 -10.99
C ILE A 553 31.41 4.56 -11.46
N GLU A 554 31.37 5.10 -12.67
CA GLU A 554 32.41 5.96 -13.21
C GLU A 554 32.45 7.31 -12.46
N TYR A 555 31.29 7.87 -12.11
CA TYR A 555 31.19 9.14 -11.36
C TYR A 555 31.77 9.05 -9.94
N ILE A 556 31.40 8.02 -9.17
CA ILE A 556 31.96 7.79 -7.82
C ILE A 556 33.41 7.28 -7.90
N GLY A 557 33.80 6.65 -9.02
CA GLY A 557 35.09 6.03 -9.20
C GLY A 557 35.08 4.57 -8.76
N ARG A 558 35.60 3.68 -9.61
CA ARG A 558 35.59 2.22 -9.36
C ARG A 558 36.30 1.81 -8.06
N GLY A 559 37.31 2.58 -7.65
CA GLY A 559 38.01 2.36 -6.37
C GLY A 559 37.15 2.65 -5.13
N ASN A 560 36.04 3.35 -5.28
CA ASN A 560 35.16 3.73 -4.18
C ASN A 560 34.01 2.73 -3.96
N LEU A 561 33.86 1.74 -4.84
CA LEU A 561 33.00 0.58 -4.58
C LEU A 561 33.83 -0.51 -3.89
N LEU A 562 33.63 -0.67 -2.59
CA LEU A 562 34.44 -1.55 -1.76
C LEU A 562 33.82 -2.94 -1.61
N PRO A 563 34.65 -4.00 -1.56
CA PRO A 563 34.19 -5.33 -1.23
C PRO A 563 33.78 -5.40 0.25
N ARG A 564 32.78 -6.23 0.54
CA ARG A 564 32.16 -6.33 1.88
C ARG A 564 33.16 -6.69 2.98
N GLU A 565 34.07 -7.61 2.70
CA GLU A 565 34.93 -8.25 3.71
C GLU A 565 35.96 -7.29 4.30
N ASN A 566 36.48 -6.38 3.48
CA ASN A 566 37.65 -5.56 3.84
C ASN A 566 37.41 -4.06 3.66
N ALA A 567 36.15 -3.60 3.60
CA ALA A 567 35.85 -2.19 3.34
C ALA A 567 36.49 -1.25 4.38
N VAL A 568 36.31 -1.52 5.67
CA VAL A 568 36.91 -0.72 6.76
C VAL A 568 38.43 -0.82 6.73
N SER A 569 38.98 -2.02 6.57
CA SER A 569 40.43 -2.23 6.48
C SER A 569 41.07 -1.49 5.31
N HIS A 570 40.42 -1.52 4.14
CA HIS A 570 40.86 -0.80 2.95
C HIS A 570 40.90 0.71 3.22
N LEU A 571 39.80 1.26 3.75
CA LEU A 571 39.73 2.67 4.12
C LEU A 571 40.81 3.03 5.14
N PHE A 572 41.00 2.19 6.16
CA PHE A 572 41.97 2.42 7.21
C PHE A 572 43.40 2.55 6.68
N HIS A 573 43.81 1.65 5.79
CA HIS A 573 45.19 1.61 5.30
C HIS A 573 45.48 2.52 4.11
N HIS A 574 44.48 2.87 3.30
CA HIS A 574 44.70 3.57 2.04
C HIS A 574 44.07 4.97 1.97
N VAL A 575 43.13 5.28 2.87
CA VAL A 575 42.32 6.50 2.79
C VAL A 575 42.39 7.35 4.06
N LEU A 576 42.35 6.74 5.24
CA LEU A 576 42.45 7.46 6.52
C LEU A 576 43.85 8.06 6.70
N ASP A 577 43.91 9.28 7.24
CA ASP A 577 45.18 9.89 7.62
C ASP A 577 45.70 9.27 8.93
N GLY A 578 46.75 8.47 8.83
CA GLY A 578 47.41 7.82 9.96
C GLY A 578 47.91 8.81 11.02
N ARG A 579 48.27 10.04 10.66
CA ARG A 579 48.72 11.07 11.62
C ARG A 579 47.56 11.54 12.49
N ILE A 580 46.38 11.74 11.89
CA ILE A 580 45.18 12.07 12.66
C ILE A 580 44.82 10.89 13.57
N CYS A 581 44.87 9.66 13.06
CA CYS A 581 44.63 8.45 13.85
C CYS A 581 45.56 8.31 15.07
N GLN A 582 46.83 8.68 14.93
CA GLN A 582 47.86 8.53 15.97
C GLN A 582 47.89 9.71 16.95
N TYR A 583 47.84 10.95 16.44
CA TYR A 583 48.12 12.15 17.24
C TYR A 583 46.87 12.92 17.67
N HIS A 584 45.78 12.86 16.89
CA HIS A 584 44.59 13.70 17.09
C HIS A 584 43.31 12.92 17.44
N CYS A 585 43.30 11.60 17.23
CA CYS A 585 42.16 10.74 17.50
C CYS A 585 42.32 10.02 18.83
N ASN A 586 41.44 10.31 19.80
CA ASN A 586 41.44 9.67 21.13
C ASN A 586 40.54 8.44 21.25
N VAL A 587 39.86 8.05 20.17
CA VAL A 587 38.84 6.99 20.19
C VAL A 587 39.25 5.78 19.35
N ARG A 588 38.93 4.56 19.80
CA ARG A 588 39.29 3.30 19.12
C ARG A 588 38.04 2.62 18.58
N VAL A 589 37.65 2.98 17.37
CA VAL A 589 36.38 2.52 16.76
C VAL A 589 36.55 1.26 15.93
N PHE A 590 37.68 1.10 15.24
CA PHE A 590 37.94 -0.03 14.34
C PHE A 590 38.90 -1.05 14.94
N ALA A 591 38.92 -2.27 14.39
CA ALA A 591 39.87 -3.31 14.78
C ALA A 591 41.32 -2.83 14.54
N GLU A 592 41.52 -2.14 13.42
CA GLU A 592 42.78 -1.54 12.99
C GLU A 592 43.23 -0.38 13.88
N CYS A 593 42.31 0.24 14.65
CA CYS A 593 42.66 1.26 15.63
C CYS A 593 43.28 0.68 16.91
N GLN A 594 42.99 -0.59 17.26
CA GLN A 594 43.43 -1.19 18.52
C GLN A 594 44.97 -1.26 18.68
N PRO A 595 45.75 -1.63 17.65
CA PRO A 595 47.22 -1.72 17.80
C PRO A 595 47.94 -0.36 17.78
N ILE A 596 47.25 0.75 17.52
CA ILE A 596 47.88 2.07 17.37
C ILE A 596 48.14 2.72 18.73
N ILE A 597 49.35 3.19 18.96
CA ILE A 597 49.67 4.00 20.14
C ILE A 597 49.11 5.40 19.90
N LYS A 598 48.16 5.82 20.73
CA LYS A 598 47.52 7.14 20.69
C LYS A 598 48.21 8.09 21.66
N SER A 599 48.12 9.39 21.40
CA SER A 599 48.64 10.44 22.29
C SER A 599 48.13 10.31 23.74
N SER A 600 46.86 9.90 23.89
CA SER A 600 46.22 9.61 25.20
C SER A 600 46.86 8.44 25.97
N ASP A 601 47.51 7.49 25.31
CA ASP A 601 48.15 6.35 25.99
C ASP A 601 49.50 6.73 26.63
N ILE A 602 50.13 7.83 26.18
CA ILE A 602 51.51 8.23 26.55
C ILE A 602 51.51 9.15 27.79
N GLY A 603 50.36 9.44 28.40
CA GLY A 603 50.27 10.23 29.64
C GLY A 603 50.47 11.74 29.45
N GLY A 604 50.26 12.24 28.24
CA GLY A 604 50.11 13.68 27.99
C GLY A 604 48.66 14.09 28.22
N ASP A 605 48.34 14.60 29.40
CA ASP A 605 47.14 15.40 29.60
C ASP A 605 47.17 16.61 28.64
N GLU A 606 46.03 16.89 28.01
CA GLU A 606 45.74 18.09 27.19
C GLU A 606 46.27 18.16 25.73
N ALA A 607 45.90 17.20 24.88
CA ALA A 607 45.85 17.42 23.43
C ALA A 607 44.47 17.17 22.82
N GLY A 608 43.42 17.63 23.50
CA GLY A 608 42.13 17.85 22.86
C GLY A 608 42.19 19.14 22.06
N VAL A 609 42.24 19.07 20.73
CA VAL A 609 42.08 20.25 19.87
C VAL A 609 40.70 20.17 19.21
N HIS A 610 39.67 20.55 19.97
CA HIS A 610 38.55 21.23 19.33
C HIS A 610 38.96 22.68 19.10
N GLY A 611 39.11 23.06 17.82
CA GLY A 611 39.03 24.46 17.39
C GLY A 611 40.24 25.37 17.67
N LYS A 612 41.44 25.06 17.16
CA LYS A 612 42.46 26.11 16.95
C LYS A 612 42.49 26.55 15.49
N GLU A 613 42.26 27.84 15.27
CA GLU A 613 42.58 28.52 14.01
C GLU A 613 44.03 28.20 13.64
N TYR A 614 44.23 27.73 12.41
CA TYR A 614 45.56 27.47 11.90
C TYR A 614 46.28 28.81 11.76
N ASP A 615 47.33 29.04 12.56
CA ASP A 615 48.24 30.16 12.44
C ASP A 615 48.98 30.04 11.10
N VAL A 616 48.43 30.68 10.07
CA VAL A 616 48.90 30.66 8.68
C VAL A 616 48.69 32.05 8.11
N ASP A 617 49.70 32.56 7.42
CA ASP A 617 49.62 33.88 6.79
C ASP A 617 48.72 33.79 5.55
N TYR A 618 47.77 34.71 5.44
CA TYR A 618 46.94 34.86 4.25
C TYR A 618 47.50 35.94 3.34
N CYS A 619 47.38 35.73 2.03
CA CYS A 619 47.56 36.77 1.03
C CYS A 619 46.26 37.01 0.28
N THR A 620 46.05 38.25 -0.16
CA THR A 620 44.94 38.61 -1.05
C THR A 620 45.27 38.23 -2.49
N ALA A 621 44.26 38.24 -3.37
CA ALA A 621 44.47 38.02 -4.79
C ALA A 621 45.38 39.11 -5.42
N GLU A 622 45.30 40.35 -4.92
CA GLU A 622 46.17 41.45 -5.35
C GLU A 622 47.63 41.24 -4.93
N ASP A 623 47.86 40.79 -3.69
CA ASP A 623 49.20 40.47 -3.18
C ASP A 623 49.86 39.37 -4.01
N LEU A 624 49.11 38.31 -4.33
CA LEU A 624 49.61 37.20 -5.14
C LEU A 624 49.83 37.63 -6.60
N HIS A 625 48.95 38.46 -7.17
CA HIS A 625 49.11 38.97 -8.53
C HIS A 625 50.35 39.86 -8.67
N THR A 626 50.62 40.69 -7.67
CA THR A 626 51.84 41.52 -7.62
C THR A 626 53.09 40.66 -7.46
N ALA A 627 53.05 39.64 -6.59
CA ALA A 627 54.16 38.72 -6.38
C ALA A 627 54.51 37.88 -7.61
N ILE A 628 53.53 37.54 -8.46
CA ILE A 628 53.76 36.80 -9.72
C ILE A 628 54.38 37.70 -10.80
N ASN A 629 54.07 39.00 -10.82
CA ASN A 629 54.43 39.91 -11.92
C ASN A 629 55.66 40.81 -11.65
N THR A 630 56.25 40.76 -10.45
CA THR A 630 57.41 41.60 -10.11
C THR A 630 58.71 40.83 -10.34
N GLU A 631 59.65 41.36 -11.14
CA GLU A 631 60.90 40.66 -11.52
C GLU A 631 61.92 40.49 -10.38
N THR A 632 61.72 41.12 -9.21
CA THR A 632 62.70 41.15 -8.12
C THR A 632 62.60 40.00 -7.12
N GLU A 633 61.49 39.26 -7.05
CA GLU A 633 61.31 38.06 -6.21
C GLU A 633 60.46 37.01 -6.96
N LYS A 634 61.03 35.85 -7.27
CA LYS A 634 60.32 34.81 -8.03
C LYS A 634 59.41 34.02 -7.08
N ALA A 635 58.18 34.48 -6.88
CA ALA A 635 57.20 33.83 -6.02
C ALA A 635 56.89 32.39 -6.50
N ILE A 636 56.96 31.42 -5.60
CA ILE A 636 56.69 30.01 -5.94
C ILE A 636 55.24 29.70 -5.59
N VAL A 637 54.40 29.56 -6.61
CA VAL A 637 52.98 29.28 -6.44
C VAL A 637 52.73 27.80 -6.66
N PHE A 638 52.21 27.11 -5.65
CA PHE A 638 51.75 25.72 -5.77
C PHE A 638 50.24 25.65 -5.73
N ASP A 639 49.68 25.05 -6.77
CA ASP A 639 48.29 24.63 -6.76
C ASP A 639 48.19 23.24 -6.14
N VAL A 640 47.56 23.17 -4.97
CA VAL A 640 47.48 21.93 -4.16
C VAL A 640 46.25 21.09 -4.48
N ARG A 641 45.56 21.38 -5.58
CA ARG A 641 44.44 20.59 -6.11
C ARG A 641 44.94 19.37 -6.90
N GLU A 642 44.04 18.44 -7.20
CA GLU A 642 44.38 17.27 -8.00
C GLU A 642 44.70 17.65 -9.45
N LYS A 643 45.47 16.81 -10.14
CA LYS A 643 45.97 17.09 -11.50
C LYS A 643 44.84 17.37 -12.50
N SER A 644 43.70 16.69 -12.37
CA SER A 644 42.51 16.93 -13.20
C SER A 644 41.91 18.32 -12.96
N GLU A 645 41.83 18.77 -11.71
CA GLU A 645 41.32 20.09 -11.35
C GLU A 645 42.24 21.23 -11.81
N TYR A 646 43.56 21.00 -11.76
CA TYR A 646 44.57 21.95 -12.27
C TYR A 646 44.49 22.08 -13.80
N GLY A 647 44.33 20.96 -14.51
CA GLY A 647 44.19 20.94 -15.97
C GLY A 647 42.95 21.71 -16.46
N HIS A 648 41.83 21.62 -15.73
CA HIS A 648 40.63 22.38 -16.11
C HIS A 648 40.79 23.90 -16.01
N LEU A 649 41.38 24.39 -14.92
CA LEU A 649 41.63 25.82 -14.72
C LEU A 649 42.74 26.01 -13.69
N HIS A 650 43.67 26.96 -13.87
CA HIS A 650 44.70 27.29 -12.87
C HIS A 650 45.23 28.73 -13.01
N ILE A 651 45.95 29.21 -11.99
CA ILE A 651 46.62 30.52 -12.04
C ILE A 651 47.85 30.44 -12.95
N PRO A 652 48.05 31.36 -13.91
CA PRO A 652 49.24 31.38 -14.77
C PRO A 652 50.54 31.33 -13.96
N GLY A 653 51.44 30.42 -14.32
CA GLY A 653 52.75 30.26 -13.65
C GLY A 653 52.72 29.48 -12.33
N SER A 654 51.56 28.97 -11.90
CA SER A 654 51.47 28.06 -10.74
C SER A 654 51.91 26.65 -11.11
N ASN A 655 52.57 25.95 -10.19
CA ASN A 655 52.96 24.55 -10.33
C ASN A 655 51.91 23.63 -9.72
N CYS A 656 51.52 22.58 -10.42
CA CYS A 656 50.62 21.56 -9.86
C CYS A 656 51.41 20.67 -8.88
N LEU A 657 51.05 20.76 -7.60
CA LEU A 657 51.58 19.88 -6.55
C LEU A 657 50.43 19.49 -5.61
N PRO A 658 49.64 18.46 -5.96
CA PRO A 658 48.48 18.06 -5.17
C PRO A 658 48.86 17.82 -3.70
N ILE A 659 47.98 18.17 -2.77
CA ILE A 659 48.26 18.06 -1.32
C ILE A 659 48.68 16.65 -0.90
N THR A 660 48.18 15.63 -1.59
CA THR A 660 48.51 14.21 -1.44
C THR A 660 49.99 13.91 -1.73
N TYR A 661 50.64 14.67 -2.63
CA TYR A 661 52.05 14.54 -3.01
C TYR A 661 52.94 15.63 -2.39
N LEU A 662 52.37 16.57 -1.65
CA LEU A 662 53.07 17.73 -1.10
C LEU A 662 54.35 17.33 -0.35
N MET A 663 54.28 16.31 0.50
CA MET A 663 55.44 15.84 1.29
C MET A 663 56.64 15.40 0.42
N LYS A 664 56.37 14.80 -0.75
CA LYS A 664 57.40 14.27 -1.65
C LYS A 664 57.92 15.35 -2.61
N GLY A 665 57.07 16.29 -3.01
CA GLY A 665 57.42 17.32 -3.99
C GLY A 665 58.14 18.55 -3.41
N ILE A 666 58.10 18.76 -2.09
CA ILE A 666 58.73 19.93 -1.45
C ILE A 666 60.16 19.68 -0.96
N GLU A 667 60.67 18.43 -0.94
CA GLU A 667 62.00 18.12 -0.38
C GLU A 667 63.16 18.86 -1.05
N GLU A 668 63.02 19.21 -2.33
CA GLU A 668 64.02 19.95 -3.10
C GLU A 668 63.92 21.48 -2.89
N LEU A 669 62.91 21.95 -2.17
CA LEU A 669 62.65 23.37 -1.95
C LEU A 669 63.36 23.90 -0.69
N ALA A 670 64.09 25.02 -0.83
CA ALA A 670 64.73 25.69 0.30
C ALA A 670 63.68 26.18 1.33
N LYS A 671 63.93 25.91 2.61
CA LYS A 671 62.98 26.21 3.71
C LYS A 671 62.65 27.69 3.90
N GLY A 672 63.46 28.59 3.32
CA GLY A 672 63.26 30.04 3.33
C GLY A 672 62.58 30.61 2.09
N SER A 673 62.16 29.78 1.13
CA SER A 673 61.47 30.26 -0.08
C SER A 673 60.07 30.80 0.23
N ASP A 674 59.67 31.89 -0.43
CA ASP A 674 58.30 32.41 -0.38
C ASP A 674 57.36 31.52 -1.20
N VAL A 675 56.52 30.76 -0.50
CA VAL A 675 55.59 29.80 -1.07
C VAL A 675 54.15 30.28 -0.93
N TYR A 676 53.43 30.28 -2.05
CA TYR A 676 52.03 30.63 -2.12
C TYR A 676 51.21 29.40 -2.47
N LEU A 677 50.25 29.05 -1.61
CA LEU A 677 49.42 27.85 -1.78
C LEU A 677 48.02 28.22 -2.24
N VAL A 678 47.61 27.61 -3.35
CA VAL A 678 46.34 27.88 -4.01
C VAL A 678 45.52 26.60 -4.12
N CYS A 679 44.22 26.73 -3.86
CA CYS A 679 43.24 25.71 -4.16
C CYS A 679 41.91 26.39 -4.49
N ARG A 680 40.81 25.62 -4.63
CA ARG A 680 39.54 26.20 -5.09
C ARG A 680 38.99 27.28 -4.13
N SER A 681 38.95 26.98 -2.84
CA SER A 681 38.30 27.84 -1.81
C SER A 681 39.23 28.30 -0.68
N GLY A 682 40.52 27.97 -0.73
CA GLY A 682 41.52 28.25 0.32
C GLY A 682 41.64 27.17 1.40
N ARG A 683 40.67 26.26 1.56
CA ARG A 683 40.68 25.24 2.62
C ARG A 683 41.78 24.19 2.49
N ARG A 684 42.09 23.72 1.28
CA ARG A 684 43.20 22.76 1.05
C ARG A 684 44.55 23.43 1.24
N SER A 685 44.69 24.66 0.73
CA SER A 685 45.88 25.48 0.93
C SER A 685 46.19 25.69 2.42
N LEU A 686 45.17 25.86 3.26
CA LEU A 686 45.34 26.01 4.71
C LEU A 686 45.95 24.74 5.35
N ARG A 687 45.42 23.56 4.98
CA ARG A 687 45.98 22.28 5.44
C ARG A 687 47.41 22.08 4.94
N ALA A 688 47.66 22.36 3.66
CA ALA A 688 48.98 22.29 3.05
C ALA A 688 49.97 23.25 3.73
N ALA A 689 49.55 24.47 4.07
CA ALA A 689 50.38 25.45 4.74
C ALA A 689 50.78 25.01 6.14
N HIS A 690 49.83 24.44 6.89
CA HIS A 690 50.12 23.86 8.20
C HIS A 690 51.12 22.70 8.09
N MET A 691 50.97 21.82 7.09
CA MET A 691 51.92 20.74 6.82
C MET A 691 53.31 21.27 6.47
N MET A 692 53.41 22.34 5.69
CA MET A 692 54.72 22.93 5.35
C MET A 692 55.36 23.63 6.56
N ARG A 693 54.60 24.37 7.38
CA ARG A 693 55.13 25.01 8.59
C ARG A 693 55.67 23.99 9.59
N THR A 694 55.00 22.85 9.77
CA THR A 694 55.48 21.76 10.65
C THR A 694 56.79 21.11 10.17
N LEU A 695 57.12 21.22 8.87
CA LEU A 695 58.39 20.78 8.28
C LEU A 695 59.50 21.84 8.31
N GLY A 696 59.20 23.03 8.85
CA GLY A 696 60.14 24.13 9.03
C GLY A 696 60.18 25.14 7.88
N TYR A 697 59.20 25.16 6.98
CA TYR A 697 59.04 26.25 6.02
C TYR A 697 58.44 27.46 6.71
N GLN A 698 59.15 28.60 6.68
CA GLN A 698 58.74 29.78 7.45
C GLN A 698 57.84 30.73 6.64
N ASN A 699 58.05 30.83 5.33
CA ASN A 699 57.39 31.82 4.48
C ASN A 699 56.30 31.17 3.61
N VAL A 700 55.23 30.69 4.23
CA VAL A 700 54.11 30.01 3.54
C VAL A 700 52.84 30.84 3.67
N LYS A 701 52.29 31.29 2.53
CA LYS A 701 51.09 32.10 2.44
C LYS A 701 49.96 31.36 1.74
N VAL A 702 48.73 31.53 2.21
CA VAL A 702 47.52 30.96 1.60
C VAL A 702 46.73 32.04 0.89
N LEU A 703 46.36 31.79 -0.36
CA LEU A 703 45.44 32.68 -1.08
C LEU A 703 44.06 32.67 -0.42
N GLY A 704 43.69 33.80 0.20
CA GLY A 704 42.40 34.01 0.83
C GLY A 704 41.26 33.89 -0.18
N GLY A 705 40.29 33.01 0.08
CA GLY A 705 39.20 32.69 -0.85
C GLY A 705 39.59 31.76 -2.02
N GLY A 706 40.85 31.36 -2.13
CA GLY A 706 41.35 30.48 -3.19
C GLY A 706 41.13 31.05 -4.60
N LEU A 707 41.03 30.15 -5.58
CA LEU A 707 40.73 30.50 -6.97
C LEU A 707 39.39 31.21 -7.13
N LEU A 708 38.39 30.90 -6.30
CA LEU A 708 37.12 31.64 -6.33
C LEU A 708 37.33 33.13 -6.00
N GLY A 709 38.21 33.43 -5.04
CA GLY A 709 38.61 34.81 -4.73
C GLY A 709 39.43 35.46 -5.83
N TRP A 710 40.31 34.69 -6.49
CA TRP A 710 41.10 35.13 -7.65
C TRP A 710 40.23 35.50 -8.85
N GLU A 711 39.24 34.65 -9.17
CA GLU A 711 38.26 34.88 -10.24
C GLU A 711 37.36 36.07 -9.93
N ALA A 712 36.90 36.19 -8.67
CA ALA A 712 36.08 37.31 -8.22
C ALA A 712 36.83 38.66 -8.31
N ALA A 713 38.16 38.64 -8.15
CA ALA A 713 39.02 39.81 -8.33
C ALA A 713 39.32 40.14 -9.81
N GLY A 714 38.83 39.34 -10.76
CA GLY A 714 38.97 39.59 -12.20
C GLY A 714 40.32 39.24 -12.79
N TYR A 715 41.16 38.49 -12.08
CA TYR A 715 42.48 38.10 -12.56
C TYR A 715 42.43 36.91 -13.53
N LYS A 716 43.37 36.89 -14.48
CA LYS A 716 43.44 35.88 -15.54
C LYS A 716 43.68 34.48 -14.97
N ILE A 717 42.96 33.50 -15.48
CA ILE A 717 43.18 32.07 -15.28
C ILE A 717 43.51 31.42 -16.63
N ILE A 718 44.30 30.36 -16.61
CA ILE A 718 44.54 29.52 -17.78
C ILE A 718 43.47 28.45 -17.79
N PHE A 719 42.73 28.39 -18.89
CA PHE A 719 41.91 27.24 -19.25
C PHE A 719 42.71 26.39 -20.22
N GLU A 720 42.99 25.15 -19.86
CA GLU A 720 43.42 24.17 -20.84
C GLU A 720 42.13 23.74 -21.56
N SER A 721 41.82 24.37 -22.70
CA SER A 721 40.86 23.79 -23.63
C SER A 721 41.47 22.48 -24.11
N GLU A 722 40.78 21.35 -23.89
CA GLU A 722 41.00 20.15 -24.69
C GLU A 722 41.10 20.58 -26.16
N ASN A 723 42.30 20.51 -26.76
CA ASN A 723 42.52 20.46 -28.20
C ASN A 723 44.03 20.32 -28.52
N ALA A 724 44.47 19.10 -28.87
CA ALA A 724 45.21 18.79 -30.10
C ALA A 724 45.71 17.32 -30.08
N ASP A 725 45.36 16.61 -31.16
CA ASP A 725 45.65 15.22 -31.60
C ASP A 725 44.87 14.05 -30.99
#